data_AF-A0A3G1KU40-F1
#
_entry.id   AF-A0A3G1KU40-F1
#
_cell.length_a   1.000
_cell.length_b   1.000
_cell.length_c   1.000
_cell.angle_alpha   90.00
_cell.angle_beta   90.00
_cell.angle_gamma   90.00
#
_symmetry.space_group_name_H-M   'P 1'
#
loop_
_entity.id
_entity.type
_entity.pdbx_description
1 polymer ?
#
loop_
_entity_poly.entity_id
_entity_poly.type
_entity_poly.pdbx_seq_one_letter_code
_entity_poly.pdbx_strand_id
1 'polypeptide(L)'
;MNLIFIRKMRFISVLLVVFMVFGLFPATVFAAGQEDENDAGEVIDLILAILNNEDYAGDLAELKDRLEGITPHHLDFLLEKMEMLISARNSIVPEKTKEKLLAYGIDSDTVEEFLDAVFYKEDAVFGGDEFQRFIDILTTLLGKQNVTLDDMDDLLDYYHGLDAAFTEKFPDAVGAGKDKLKTYDLVALSTAFFRLFSEPIDPFALTPENKVFINGVIDALPGDVKEKLVLYGIDWEAYDTAIETALDEGLITDDDIATIRSILGLSAPVLAPTASLEEGIYYNDVSVMLGTLTAGADIYYTTNGNDPVVTPSQKYSGAITISRTTTIKAMAVKDDQSSEIKTFVYTIKTATPTASPRPGTYSKEDYQSINVSLSSITSGANIYYTTNGNTPTTSSSRYSAPINISEDTVIKAIAVKNGVSSQVASFSYKFVVKEIAISDDYAVDQDGTADIDIPDIPLGNDGKTQPVLAVIPVSSALSQALGLPAGSSLAITIPPLDLGGGQASVEIKKAELSDELSELGNRILAIEITIDGLKGQEVTLVLPLPEGLDPDDNVGAFHFNSANNRWEYREAIITDDGVQFETNLSPVAIAEAVEIPEITGAVPTSSSVALTWTSSLVGGSYEVYQGNTLVGTITNEPYTYTYTVTGLRSGTTYTFKVRAIDANDLESDFAQIDVTTSGSSGGGGGGSSTGYTISDSEVTKQLNAGNKAITITVPEGTKTINISVQTYKKIAAADKDLVINTDKVSFTIPAGAFAVSGSSGKITLKVSELTASKDLTDKLDASMKLVGKVFDITSTPAPQEEVDVTISYDGLDLSGIDEDLLDVYWYDEADGTWVAMDGRVDESDNAIEFSTTHFSKYAVLASEEPLTFTDVKNHWAKADIEYMVEKGVVKGITDTKFAPNDPITRAQFAALVVRAIGLEADPGYALSFSDVNKSQWYYGEVAAAFKAGIVEGTSATTFAPGANITRQEMAVMIARAMATAGAETDLTDAQIQEKLAKFKDAANIASWAQADVAKAVEFGIITGRTDDTFVAKANATRAESTVMIKRMYDQIQ
;
A
#
# COMPACT_ATOMS: atom_id res chain seq x y z
N MET A 1 -19.26 37.40 8.03
CA MET A 1 -19.27 36.43 6.90
C MET A 1 -20.23 35.26 7.12
N ASN A 2 -20.79 35.07 8.33
CA ASN A 2 -21.69 33.95 8.67
C ASN A 2 -23.18 34.11 8.20
N LEU A 3 -23.65 35.29 7.82
CA LEU A 3 -25.08 35.48 7.45
C LEU A 3 -25.46 34.95 6.05
N ILE A 4 -24.50 34.87 5.12
CA ILE A 4 -24.71 34.34 3.75
C ILE A 4 -24.66 32.81 3.75
N PHE A 5 -23.90 32.22 4.67
CA PHE A 5 -23.79 30.76 4.86
C PHE A 5 -25.08 30.18 5.45
N ILE A 6 -25.72 30.89 6.39
CA ILE A 6 -26.98 30.47 7.03
C ILE A 6 -28.18 30.57 6.07
N ARG A 7 -28.25 31.61 5.21
CA ARG A 7 -29.30 31.69 4.17
C ARG A 7 -29.18 30.60 3.09
N LYS A 8 -27.97 30.12 2.78
CA LYS A 8 -27.76 29.01 1.84
C LYS A 8 -28.11 27.65 2.45
N MET A 9 -27.86 27.42 3.76
CA MET A 9 -28.29 26.19 4.43
C MET A 9 -29.82 26.04 4.48
N ARG A 10 -30.57 27.12 4.73
CA ARG A 10 -32.04 27.07 4.72
C ARG A 10 -32.62 26.66 3.36
N PHE A 11 -31.95 27.01 2.26
CA PHE A 11 -32.35 26.62 0.91
C PHE A 11 -31.96 25.17 0.58
N ILE A 12 -30.82 24.70 1.08
CA ILE A 12 -30.32 23.34 0.89
C ILE A 12 -31.11 22.32 1.71
N SER A 13 -31.50 22.64 2.95
CA SER A 13 -32.32 21.75 3.79
C SER A 13 -33.73 21.54 3.22
N VAL A 14 -34.33 22.57 2.61
CA VAL A 14 -35.61 22.44 1.90
C VAL A 14 -35.44 21.62 0.62
N LEU A 15 -34.34 21.79 -0.12
CA LEU A 15 -34.04 21.02 -1.34
C LEU A 15 -33.74 19.54 -1.06
N LEU A 16 -33.04 19.24 0.05
CA LEU A 16 -32.72 17.87 0.50
C LEU A 16 -33.96 17.11 0.96
N VAL A 17 -34.92 17.79 1.59
CA VAL A 17 -36.19 17.17 2.01
C VAL A 17 -37.11 16.97 0.82
N VAL A 18 -37.13 17.87 -0.16
CA VAL A 18 -37.79 17.64 -1.47
C VAL A 18 -37.18 16.39 -2.12
N PHE A 19 -35.85 16.26 -2.18
CA PHE A 19 -35.19 15.06 -2.70
C PHE A 19 -35.50 13.78 -1.92
N MET A 20 -35.64 13.84 -0.58
CA MET A 20 -36.03 12.67 0.22
C MET A 20 -37.48 12.25 0.01
N VAL A 21 -38.40 13.19 -0.20
CA VAL A 21 -39.81 12.89 -0.51
C VAL A 21 -39.94 12.26 -1.92
N PHE A 22 -39.10 12.66 -2.87
CA PHE A 22 -39.09 12.11 -4.24
C PHE A 22 -38.23 10.83 -4.38
N GLY A 23 -37.25 10.59 -3.51
CA GLY A 23 -36.38 9.40 -3.52
C GLY A 23 -37.06 8.10 -3.08
N LEU A 24 -38.26 8.16 -2.51
CA LEU A 24 -39.09 7.00 -2.14
C LEU A 24 -40.23 6.70 -3.14
N PHE A 25 -40.26 7.36 -4.30
CA PHE A 25 -41.16 7.00 -5.41
C PHE A 25 -40.39 6.22 -6.49
N PRO A 26 -40.23 4.88 -6.38
CA PRO A 26 -39.86 4.09 -7.54
C PRO A 26 -41.09 3.97 -8.45
N ALA A 27 -41.04 4.64 -9.60
CA ALA A 27 -41.49 4.22 -10.95
C ALA A 27 -42.78 3.35 -11.13
N THR A 28 -43.69 3.26 -10.17
CA THR A 28 -44.85 2.36 -10.20
C THR A 28 -46.19 3.08 -10.33
N VAL A 29 -46.23 4.42 -10.24
CA VAL A 29 -47.42 5.21 -10.62
C VAL A 29 -47.48 5.46 -12.14
N PHE A 30 -46.36 5.35 -12.87
CA PHE A 30 -46.35 5.52 -14.33
C PHE A 30 -46.96 4.35 -15.12
N ALA A 31 -47.44 3.29 -14.46
CA ALA A 31 -48.01 2.10 -15.11
C ALA A 31 -49.53 1.95 -15.00
N ALA A 32 -50.24 2.88 -14.35
CA ALA A 32 -51.71 2.92 -14.38
C ALA A 32 -52.14 4.03 -15.33
N GLY A 33 -52.36 3.67 -16.60
CA GLY A 33 -52.77 4.61 -17.63
C GLY A 33 -54.07 5.32 -17.28
N GLN A 34 -53.99 6.63 -17.07
CA GLN A 34 -54.99 7.59 -17.54
C GLN A 34 -54.33 8.98 -17.63
N GLU A 35 -54.76 9.69 -18.67
CA GLU A 35 -54.24 10.96 -19.19
C GLU A 35 -54.36 12.10 -18.17
N ASP A 36 -53.23 12.71 -17.79
CA ASP A 36 -52.97 14.17 -17.87
C ASP A 36 -51.68 14.52 -17.08
N GLU A 37 -50.61 14.89 -17.79
CA GLU A 37 -49.34 15.38 -17.21
C GLU A 37 -49.49 16.69 -16.40
N ASN A 38 -50.68 17.32 -16.41
CA ASN A 38 -50.95 18.55 -15.67
C ASN A 38 -51.22 18.33 -14.17
N ASP A 39 -51.57 17.13 -13.72
CA ASP A 39 -51.94 16.91 -12.31
C ASP A 39 -50.74 16.84 -11.35
N ALA A 40 -49.56 16.40 -11.81
CA ALA A 40 -48.37 16.33 -10.95
C ALA A 40 -47.78 17.73 -10.66
N GLY A 41 -47.83 18.63 -11.65
CA GLY A 41 -47.43 20.02 -11.49
C GLY A 41 -48.36 20.79 -10.55
N GLU A 42 -49.67 20.61 -10.69
CA GLU A 42 -50.66 21.25 -9.82
C GLU A 42 -50.58 20.73 -8.37
N VAL A 43 -50.29 19.45 -8.15
CA VAL A 43 -50.07 18.90 -6.79
C VAL A 43 -48.78 19.44 -6.16
N ILE A 44 -47.72 19.62 -6.94
CA ILE A 44 -46.47 20.23 -6.47
C ILE A 44 -46.68 21.71 -6.11
N ASP A 45 -47.39 22.46 -6.95
CA ASP A 45 -47.72 23.87 -6.68
C ASP A 45 -48.66 24.00 -5.47
N LEU A 46 -49.58 23.06 -5.25
CA LEU A 46 -50.47 23.02 -4.08
C LEU A 46 -49.70 22.70 -2.78
N ILE A 47 -48.73 21.77 -2.82
CA ILE A 47 -47.86 21.46 -1.67
C ILE A 47 -46.94 22.65 -1.36
N LEU A 48 -46.40 23.32 -2.37
CA LEU A 48 -45.61 24.54 -2.19
C LEU A 48 -46.47 25.71 -1.69
N ALA A 49 -47.74 25.80 -2.08
CA ALA A 49 -48.68 26.78 -1.55
C ALA A 49 -49.00 26.51 -0.07
N ILE A 50 -49.26 25.26 0.32
CA ILE A 50 -49.51 24.85 1.72
C ILE A 50 -48.33 25.15 2.63
N LEU A 51 -47.10 24.91 2.14
CA LEU A 51 -45.88 25.17 2.91
C LEU A 51 -45.58 26.67 3.04
N ASN A 52 -46.10 27.51 2.14
CA ASN A 52 -45.85 28.95 2.11
C ASN A 52 -47.01 29.85 2.60
N ASN A 53 -48.17 29.28 2.97
CA ASN A 53 -49.38 30.05 3.34
C ASN A 53 -49.83 29.84 4.80
N GLU A 54 -50.34 30.90 5.45
CA GLU A 54 -50.69 30.90 6.88
C GLU A 54 -52.04 30.24 7.20
N ASP A 55 -52.99 30.19 6.24
CA ASP A 55 -54.33 29.63 6.44
C ASP A 55 -54.57 28.42 5.49
N TYR A 56 -54.03 27.27 5.89
CA TYR A 56 -53.78 26.08 5.05
C TYR A 56 -54.87 25.00 5.13
N ALA A 57 -55.97 25.26 5.85
CA ALA A 57 -56.97 24.22 6.14
C ALA A 57 -57.81 23.81 4.92
N GLY A 58 -58.03 24.71 3.96
CA GLY A 58 -58.74 24.42 2.71
C GLY A 58 -57.89 23.60 1.73
N ASP A 59 -56.65 24.03 1.52
CA ASP A 59 -55.71 23.41 0.58
C ASP A 59 -55.29 22.00 1.03
N LEU A 60 -55.18 21.76 2.34
CA LEU A 60 -54.91 20.44 2.90
C LEU A 60 -56.09 19.46 2.74
N ALA A 61 -57.33 19.97 2.73
CA ALA A 61 -58.51 19.15 2.47
C ALA A 61 -58.62 18.76 0.98
N GLU A 62 -58.29 19.68 0.08
CA GLU A 62 -58.26 19.43 -1.38
C GLU A 62 -57.13 18.47 -1.78
N LEU A 63 -55.96 18.57 -1.13
CA LEU A 63 -54.86 17.63 -1.30
C LEU A 63 -55.22 16.21 -0.81
N LYS A 64 -55.94 16.09 0.31
CA LYS A 64 -56.42 14.79 0.83
C LYS A 64 -57.44 14.13 -0.11
N ASP A 65 -58.37 14.90 -0.67
CA ASP A 65 -59.39 14.42 -1.61
C ASP A 65 -58.75 13.94 -2.93
N ARG A 66 -57.70 14.63 -3.41
CA ARG A 66 -56.95 14.24 -4.62
C ARG A 66 -56.01 13.03 -4.41
N LEU A 67 -55.62 12.72 -3.18
CA LEU A 67 -54.72 11.60 -2.85
C LEU A 67 -55.45 10.30 -2.43
N GLU A 68 -56.79 10.30 -2.37
CA GLU A 68 -57.63 9.18 -1.91
C GLU A 68 -57.49 7.89 -2.75
N GLY A 69 -56.83 7.94 -3.92
CA GLY A 69 -56.53 6.79 -4.79
C GLY A 69 -55.22 6.06 -4.50
N ILE A 70 -54.37 6.57 -3.60
CA ILE A 70 -53.05 5.98 -3.28
C ILE A 70 -53.19 5.01 -2.10
N THR A 71 -52.51 3.86 -2.16
CA THR A 71 -52.65 2.80 -1.15
C THR A 71 -52.42 3.32 0.28
N PRO A 72 -53.20 2.88 1.29
CA PRO A 72 -53.35 3.59 2.57
C PRO A 72 -52.06 3.81 3.36
N HIS A 73 -51.06 2.94 3.17
CA HIS A 73 -49.82 2.95 3.95
C HIS A 73 -48.85 4.08 3.59
N HIS A 74 -48.96 4.64 2.37
CA HIS A 74 -48.11 5.76 1.93
C HIS A 74 -48.77 7.11 2.18
N LEU A 75 -50.11 7.16 2.16
CA LEU A 75 -50.86 8.38 2.45
C LEU A 75 -50.73 8.75 3.93
N ASP A 76 -50.87 7.80 4.85
CA ASP A 76 -50.72 8.05 6.29
C ASP A 76 -49.30 8.52 6.65
N PHE A 77 -48.27 7.97 5.99
CA PHE A 77 -46.87 8.38 6.21
C PHE A 77 -46.59 9.81 5.70
N LEU A 78 -47.11 10.16 4.53
CA LEU A 78 -47.00 11.52 3.98
C LEU A 78 -47.78 12.54 4.81
N LEU A 79 -48.96 12.16 5.30
CA LEU A 79 -49.78 13.00 6.14
C LEU A 79 -49.14 13.22 7.52
N GLU A 80 -48.62 12.16 8.13
CA GLU A 80 -47.91 12.21 9.41
C GLU A 80 -46.64 13.07 9.31
N LYS A 81 -45.90 12.98 8.20
CA LYS A 81 -44.72 13.80 7.96
C LYS A 81 -45.06 15.26 7.65
N MET A 82 -46.15 15.54 6.91
CA MET A 82 -46.62 16.91 6.72
C MET A 82 -47.20 17.53 7.98
N GLU A 83 -47.96 16.79 8.79
CA GLU A 83 -48.45 17.27 10.10
C GLU A 83 -47.29 17.51 11.06
N MET A 84 -46.23 16.70 10.99
CA MET A 84 -44.97 16.91 11.73
C MET A 84 -44.21 18.15 11.24
N LEU A 85 -44.19 18.44 9.94
CA LEU A 85 -43.57 19.65 9.37
C LEU A 85 -44.40 20.91 9.65
N ILE A 86 -45.73 20.84 9.60
CA ILE A 86 -46.65 21.92 9.98
C ILE A 86 -46.57 22.15 11.50
N SER A 87 -46.44 21.08 12.29
CA SER A 87 -46.19 21.16 13.73
C SER A 87 -44.83 21.75 14.03
N ALA A 88 -43.76 21.40 13.28
CA ALA A 88 -42.44 22.02 13.43
C ALA A 88 -42.41 23.49 12.98
N ARG A 89 -43.14 23.85 11.92
CA ARG A 89 -43.35 25.25 11.47
C ARG A 89 -44.11 26.06 12.51
N ASN A 90 -45.20 25.51 13.05
CA ASN A 90 -46.06 26.16 14.04
C ASN A 90 -45.50 26.06 15.48
N SER A 91 -44.53 25.19 15.71
CA SER A 91 -43.79 25.04 16.99
C SER A 91 -42.67 26.07 17.13
N ILE A 92 -42.52 26.99 16.18
CA ILE A 92 -41.80 28.21 16.46
C ILE A 92 -42.84 29.25 16.88
N VAL A 93 -42.92 29.49 18.18
CA VAL A 93 -43.40 30.78 18.70
C VAL A 93 -42.22 31.77 18.61
N PRO A 94 -42.09 32.59 17.54
CA PRO A 94 -41.43 33.89 17.71
C PRO A 94 -41.82 34.94 16.65
N GLU A 95 -43.02 34.93 16.07
CA GLU A 95 -43.47 36.10 15.28
C GLU A 95 -44.43 36.99 16.07
N LYS A 96 -45.49 36.44 16.67
CA LYS A 96 -46.38 37.23 17.55
C LYS A 96 -45.70 37.74 18.85
N THR A 97 -44.72 37.00 19.37
CA THR A 97 -43.97 37.41 20.57
C THR A 97 -42.88 38.42 20.22
N LYS A 98 -42.21 38.25 19.07
CA LYS A 98 -41.24 39.22 18.53
C LYS A 98 -41.91 40.54 18.14
N GLU A 99 -43.08 40.49 17.47
CA GLU A 99 -43.89 41.69 17.19
C GLU A 99 -44.34 42.41 18.47
N LYS A 100 -44.73 41.67 19.52
CA LYS A 100 -45.11 42.28 20.81
C LYS A 100 -43.91 42.90 21.53
N LEU A 101 -42.76 42.22 21.59
CA LEU A 101 -41.56 42.72 22.28
C LEU A 101 -40.94 43.94 21.56
N LEU A 102 -40.95 43.93 20.21
CA LEU A 102 -40.58 45.09 19.39
C LEU A 102 -41.59 46.25 19.57
N ALA A 103 -42.90 45.97 19.71
CA ALA A 103 -43.91 46.99 19.99
C ALA A 103 -43.78 47.63 21.39
N TYR A 104 -43.03 47.02 22.30
CA TYR A 104 -42.68 47.58 23.62
C TYR A 104 -41.33 48.34 23.63
N GLY A 105 -40.66 48.48 22.48
CA GLY A 105 -39.49 49.35 22.30
C GLY A 105 -38.13 48.72 22.62
N ILE A 106 -38.07 47.38 22.76
CA ILE A 106 -36.81 46.63 22.88
C ILE A 106 -36.20 46.49 21.48
N ASP A 107 -34.89 46.68 21.35
CA ASP A 107 -34.25 46.63 20.04
C ASP A 107 -34.14 45.20 19.50
N SER A 108 -34.07 45.12 18.16
CA SER A 108 -34.11 43.87 17.40
C SER A 108 -33.00 42.89 17.79
N ASP A 109 -31.81 43.38 18.13
CA ASP A 109 -30.64 42.53 18.36
C ASP A 109 -30.76 41.88 19.74
N THR A 110 -31.21 42.65 20.74
CA THR A 110 -31.53 42.13 22.09
C THR A 110 -32.69 41.12 22.08
N VAL A 111 -33.70 41.32 21.23
CA VAL A 111 -34.82 40.38 21.09
C VAL A 111 -34.35 39.07 20.43
N GLU A 112 -33.45 39.12 19.46
CA GLU A 112 -32.89 37.91 18.84
C GLU A 112 -31.96 37.16 19.79
N GLU A 113 -31.10 37.87 20.54
CA GLU A 113 -30.18 37.25 21.49
C GLU A 113 -30.91 36.58 22.68
N PHE A 114 -32.01 37.17 23.14
CA PHE A 114 -32.89 36.57 24.15
C PHE A 114 -33.59 35.31 23.64
N LEU A 115 -34.04 35.30 22.38
CA LEU A 115 -34.69 34.13 21.79
C LEU A 115 -33.68 33.01 21.50
N ASP A 116 -32.47 33.34 21.06
CA ASP A 116 -31.40 32.37 20.85
C ASP A 116 -30.95 31.76 22.19
N ALA A 117 -30.84 32.54 23.27
CA ALA A 117 -30.47 32.02 24.58
C ALA A 117 -31.49 31.04 25.19
N VAL A 118 -32.78 31.20 24.87
CA VAL A 118 -33.87 30.40 25.46
C VAL A 118 -34.09 29.08 24.71
N PHE A 119 -33.81 29.02 23.41
CA PHE A 119 -34.19 27.87 22.57
C PHE A 119 -33.02 26.99 22.09
N TYR A 120 -31.76 27.34 22.38
CA TYR A 120 -30.58 26.63 21.84
C TYR A 120 -29.82 25.70 22.83
N LYS A 121 -30.36 25.41 24.03
CA LYS A 121 -29.81 24.36 24.91
C LYS A 121 -30.62 23.06 24.75
N GLU A 122 -29.97 22.00 24.26
CA GLU A 122 -30.55 20.67 24.04
C GLU A 122 -31.00 19.92 25.31
N ASP A 123 -30.94 20.50 26.51
CA ASP A 123 -31.45 19.89 27.76
C ASP A 123 -32.27 20.87 28.62
N ALA A 124 -33.24 21.57 28.02
CA ALA A 124 -34.19 22.38 28.79
C ALA A 124 -35.28 21.50 29.44
N VAL A 125 -35.10 21.20 30.74
CA VAL A 125 -36.13 20.68 31.64
C VAL A 125 -37.16 21.78 31.92
N PHE A 126 -38.05 22.05 30.97
CA PHE A 126 -39.31 22.76 31.23
C PHE A 126 -40.41 22.18 30.36
N GLY A 127 -41.39 21.54 30.99
CA GLY A 127 -42.62 21.16 30.28
C GLY A 127 -43.35 22.42 29.81
N GLY A 128 -43.97 22.35 28.62
CA GLY A 128 -44.60 23.51 27.95
C GLY A 128 -45.60 24.30 28.80
N ASP A 129 -46.19 23.69 29.82
CA ASP A 129 -47.15 24.35 30.72
C ASP A 129 -46.48 25.27 31.76
N GLU A 130 -45.24 24.99 32.18
CA GLU A 130 -44.51 25.81 33.16
C GLU A 130 -43.85 27.02 32.50
N PHE A 131 -43.39 26.85 31.25
CA PHE A 131 -42.84 27.92 30.44
C PHE A 131 -43.93 28.93 30.03
N GLN A 132 -45.11 28.47 29.62
CA GLN A 132 -46.22 29.35 29.28
C GLN A 132 -46.73 30.15 30.49
N ARG A 133 -46.71 29.53 31.68
CA ARG A 133 -47.11 30.19 32.93
C ARG A 133 -46.10 31.24 33.41
N PHE A 134 -44.81 31.01 33.18
CA PHE A 134 -43.75 31.99 33.40
C PHE A 134 -43.90 33.21 32.47
N ILE A 135 -44.19 32.99 31.19
CA ILE A 135 -44.44 34.05 30.21
C ILE A 135 -45.71 34.85 30.54
N ASP A 136 -46.79 34.21 31.01
CA ASP A 136 -48.03 34.90 31.40
C ASP A 136 -47.83 35.81 32.64
N ILE A 137 -46.99 35.39 33.58
CA ILE A 137 -46.63 36.18 34.78
C ILE A 137 -45.76 37.39 34.39
N LEU A 138 -44.76 37.18 33.54
CA LEU A 138 -43.91 38.25 32.98
C LEU A 138 -44.71 39.27 32.16
N THR A 139 -45.67 38.80 31.35
CA THR A 139 -46.53 39.66 30.54
C THR A 139 -47.50 40.50 31.39
N THR A 140 -47.93 39.97 32.54
CA THR A 140 -48.80 40.68 33.49
C THR A 140 -48.04 41.78 34.27
N LEU A 141 -46.76 41.54 34.59
CA LEU A 141 -45.89 42.50 35.27
C LEU A 141 -45.43 43.63 34.36
N LEU A 142 -45.11 43.33 33.10
CA LEU A 142 -44.65 44.30 32.11
C LEU A 142 -45.77 45.21 31.57
N GLY A 143 -47.04 44.88 31.82
CA GLY A 143 -48.21 45.66 31.40
C GLY A 143 -48.65 46.78 32.36
N LYS A 144 -48.05 46.89 33.56
CA LYS A 144 -48.39 47.95 34.53
C LYS A 144 -47.35 49.08 34.47
N GLN A 145 -47.81 50.32 34.27
CA GLN A 145 -46.90 51.48 34.20
C GLN A 145 -46.14 51.79 35.50
N ASN A 146 -46.51 51.20 36.64
CA ASN A 146 -45.78 51.28 37.91
C ASN A 146 -46.09 50.03 38.75
N VAL A 147 -45.08 49.19 38.97
CA VAL A 147 -45.14 48.00 39.84
C VAL A 147 -44.78 48.42 41.28
N THR A 148 -45.56 47.99 42.28
CA THR A 148 -45.35 48.35 43.70
C THR A 148 -44.83 47.16 44.52
N LEU A 149 -44.29 47.40 45.71
CA LEU A 149 -43.74 46.36 46.60
C LEU A 149 -44.76 45.28 46.96
N ASP A 150 -46.04 45.62 47.07
CA ASP A 150 -47.12 44.66 47.34
C ASP A 150 -47.36 43.69 46.15
N ASP A 151 -47.02 44.09 44.91
CA ASP A 151 -47.13 43.22 43.73
C ASP A 151 -45.98 42.18 43.66
N MET A 152 -44.86 42.42 44.36
CA MET A 152 -43.76 41.46 44.51
C MET A 152 -44.01 40.44 45.62
N ASP A 153 -44.84 40.77 46.61
CA ASP A 153 -45.19 39.87 47.71
C ASP A 153 -46.08 38.70 47.24
N ASP A 154 -46.94 38.89 46.22
CA ASP A 154 -47.69 37.78 45.59
C ASP A 154 -46.77 36.80 44.82
N LEU A 155 -45.65 37.30 44.29
CA LEU A 155 -44.64 36.49 43.58
C LEU A 155 -43.76 35.70 44.57
N LEU A 156 -43.53 36.29 45.75
CA LEU A 156 -42.90 35.64 46.88
C LEU A 156 -43.82 34.59 47.52
N ASP A 157 -45.12 34.82 47.67
CA ASP A 157 -46.06 33.85 48.25
C ASP A 157 -46.19 32.55 47.43
N TYR A 158 -46.00 32.62 46.10
CA TYR A 158 -45.89 31.41 45.26
C TYR A 158 -44.57 30.65 45.49
N TYR A 159 -43.46 31.36 45.70
CA TYR A 159 -42.18 30.76 46.08
C TYR A 159 -42.17 30.22 47.53
N HIS A 160 -42.96 30.81 48.43
CA HIS A 160 -43.14 30.38 49.82
C HIS A 160 -44.07 29.14 49.98
N GLY A 161 -44.66 28.62 48.90
CA GLY A 161 -45.36 27.33 48.90
C GLY A 161 -44.45 26.11 49.12
N LEU A 162 -43.14 26.26 48.97
CA LEU A 162 -42.13 25.24 49.28
C LEU A 162 -41.57 25.34 50.72
N ASP A 163 -42.00 26.36 51.49
CA ASP A 163 -41.44 26.74 52.80
C ASP A 163 -41.94 25.88 53.98
N ALA A 164 -43.05 25.15 53.82
CA ALA A 164 -43.64 24.39 54.94
C ALA A 164 -42.75 23.22 55.44
N ALA A 165 -41.89 22.66 54.59
CA ALA A 165 -40.99 21.56 54.98
C ALA A 165 -39.63 22.06 55.50
N PHE A 166 -39.24 23.29 55.18
CA PHE A 166 -37.95 23.87 55.56
C PHE A 166 -38.00 24.55 56.92
N THR A 167 -39.11 25.24 57.21
CA THR A 167 -39.33 25.98 58.46
C THR A 167 -39.54 25.06 59.68
N GLU A 168 -39.94 23.78 59.51
CA GLU A 168 -40.03 22.83 60.62
C GLU A 168 -38.64 22.37 61.13
N LYS A 169 -37.59 22.51 60.31
CA LYS A 169 -36.30 21.88 60.58
C LYS A 169 -35.23 22.83 61.12
N PHE A 170 -35.34 24.15 60.92
CA PHE A 170 -34.29 25.12 61.30
C PHE A 170 -34.81 26.52 61.72
N PRO A 171 -35.38 26.69 62.93
CA PRO A 171 -35.97 27.96 63.39
C PRO A 171 -34.95 29.08 63.69
N ASP A 172 -33.70 28.75 64.00
CA ASP A 172 -32.70 29.73 64.47
C ASP A 172 -31.94 30.45 63.34
N ALA A 173 -32.00 29.95 62.10
CA ALA A 173 -31.27 30.52 60.96
C ALA A 173 -31.97 31.77 60.36
N VAL A 174 -33.29 31.87 60.50
CA VAL A 174 -34.09 32.94 59.88
C VAL A 174 -33.98 34.27 60.62
N GLY A 175 -33.71 34.25 61.94
CA GLY A 175 -33.60 35.45 62.76
C GLY A 175 -32.35 36.30 62.47
N ALA A 176 -31.22 35.67 62.12
CA ALA A 176 -29.96 36.38 61.93
C ALA A 176 -29.81 37.03 60.53
N GLY A 177 -30.51 36.52 59.52
CA GLY A 177 -30.45 37.02 58.14
C GLY A 177 -31.26 38.29 57.90
N LYS A 178 -32.42 38.43 58.57
CA LYS A 178 -33.32 39.57 58.37
C LYS A 178 -32.75 40.92 58.83
N ASP A 179 -31.86 40.92 59.82
CA ASP A 179 -31.28 42.16 60.35
C ASP A 179 -30.05 42.66 59.58
N LYS A 180 -29.37 41.79 58.81
CA LYS A 180 -28.19 42.17 58.02
C LYS A 180 -28.50 42.64 56.59
N LEU A 181 -29.65 42.25 56.03
CA LEU A 181 -30.07 42.63 54.67
C LEU A 181 -30.56 44.09 54.54
N LYS A 182 -30.74 44.82 55.64
CA LYS A 182 -31.19 46.23 55.63
C LYS A 182 -30.10 47.25 55.29
N THR A 183 -28.85 46.84 55.04
CA THR A 183 -27.70 47.77 54.94
C THR A 183 -26.98 47.81 53.59
N TYR A 184 -27.43 47.06 52.58
CA TYR A 184 -26.80 47.08 51.26
C TYR A 184 -27.76 47.59 50.17
N ASP A 185 -27.24 48.45 49.30
CA ASP A 185 -27.93 48.98 48.13
C ASP A 185 -28.26 47.85 47.16
N LEU A 186 -29.52 47.42 47.16
CA LEU A 186 -30.04 46.30 46.37
C LEU A 186 -29.92 46.51 44.86
N VAL A 187 -29.74 47.75 44.39
CA VAL A 187 -29.50 48.06 42.97
C VAL A 187 -28.06 47.72 42.57
N ALA A 188 -27.09 47.90 43.47
CA ALA A 188 -25.69 47.51 43.23
C ALA A 188 -25.50 45.98 43.30
N LEU A 189 -26.24 45.31 44.21
CA LEU A 189 -26.21 43.85 44.31
C LEU A 189 -26.90 43.18 43.12
N SER A 190 -28.04 43.68 42.64
CA SER A 190 -28.71 43.09 41.47
C SER A 190 -27.90 43.27 40.19
N THR A 191 -27.24 44.41 40.02
CA THR A 191 -26.38 44.68 38.86
C THR A 191 -25.10 43.84 38.86
N ALA A 192 -24.50 43.59 40.04
CA ALA A 192 -23.35 42.70 40.18
C ALA A 192 -23.71 41.22 40.02
N PHE A 193 -24.90 40.82 40.49
CA PHE A 193 -25.42 39.46 40.35
C PHE A 193 -25.79 39.15 38.89
N PHE A 194 -26.34 40.11 38.15
CA PHE A 194 -26.64 39.94 36.72
C PHE A 194 -25.37 39.83 35.85
N ARG A 195 -24.31 40.57 36.18
CA ARG A 195 -23.03 40.52 35.45
C ARG A 195 -22.21 39.25 35.70
N LEU A 196 -22.44 38.54 36.80
CA LEU A 196 -21.70 37.31 37.13
C LEU A 196 -22.16 36.09 36.30
N PHE A 197 -23.33 36.16 35.67
CA PHE A 197 -24.00 35.02 35.03
C PHE A 197 -24.35 35.23 33.55
N SER A 198 -24.00 36.38 32.94
CA SER A 198 -24.42 36.70 31.56
C SER A 198 -23.31 36.91 30.52
N GLU A 199 -22.03 36.85 30.87
CA GLU A 199 -20.91 36.84 29.89
C GLU A 199 -19.78 35.92 30.38
N PRO A 200 -19.02 35.25 29.48
CA PRO A 200 -17.74 34.65 29.85
C PRO A 200 -16.77 35.78 30.20
N ILE A 201 -16.33 35.83 31.46
CA ILE A 201 -15.36 36.83 31.93
C ILE A 201 -14.05 36.60 31.18
N ASP A 202 -13.62 37.58 30.36
CA ASP A 202 -12.24 37.66 29.88
C ASP A 202 -11.31 37.82 31.10
N PRO A 203 -10.46 36.82 31.43
CA PRO A 203 -9.58 36.89 32.59
C PRO A 203 -8.52 38.01 32.46
N PHE A 204 -8.34 38.59 31.27
CA PHE A 204 -7.41 39.69 31.02
C PHE A 204 -8.00 41.09 31.27
N ALA A 205 -9.31 41.23 31.52
CA ALA A 205 -9.98 42.53 31.72
C ALA A 205 -10.13 42.97 33.20
N LEU A 206 -9.72 42.14 34.17
CA LEU A 206 -9.92 42.43 35.60
C LEU A 206 -8.82 43.33 36.18
N THR A 207 -9.18 44.56 36.55
CA THR A 207 -8.28 45.45 37.29
C THR A 207 -7.93 44.87 38.68
N PRO A 208 -6.76 45.19 39.26
CA PRO A 208 -6.37 44.74 40.59
C PRO A 208 -7.41 45.07 41.68
N GLU A 209 -8.13 46.18 41.52
CA GLU A 209 -9.19 46.63 42.44
C GLU A 209 -10.43 45.71 42.39
N ASN A 210 -10.77 45.17 41.21
CA ASN A 210 -11.86 44.20 41.05
C ASN A 210 -11.51 42.83 41.63
N LYS A 211 -10.23 42.41 41.58
CA LYS A 211 -9.76 41.17 42.22
C LYS A 211 -9.82 41.25 43.75
N VAL A 212 -9.51 42.40 44.33
CA VAL A 212 -9.63 42.65 45.77
C VAL A 212 -11.10 42.69 46.22
N PHE A 213 -11.99 43.24 45.40
CA PHE A 213 -13.44 43.25 45.66
C PHE A 213 -14.04 41.84 45.63
N ILE A 214 -13.71 41.04 44.61
CA ILE A 214 -14.19 39.64 44.47
C ILE A 214 -13.67 38.77 45.62
N ASN A 215 -12.39 38.88 45.98
CA ASN A 215 -11.82 38.15 47.13
C ASN A 215 -12.43 38.61 48.46
N GLY A 216 -12.72 39.91 48.62
CA GLY A 216 -13.40 40.44 49.80
C GLY A 216 -14.85 39.96 49.95
N VAL A 217 -15.55 39.73 48.83
CA VAL A 217 -16.91 39.16 48.82
C VAL A 217 -16.87 37.66 49.13
N ILE A 218 -15.90 36.91 48.60
CA ILE A 218 -15.73 35.48 48.87
C ILE A 218 -15.33 35.23 50.33
N ASP A 219 -14.50 36.08 50.93
CA ASP A 219 -14.09 35.95 52.34
C ASP A 219 -15.20 36.31 53.35
N ALA A 220 -16.21 37.07 52.93
CA ALA A 220 -17.34 37.45 53.77
C ALA A 220 -18.47 36.40 53.82
N LEU A 221 -18.40 35.34 53.00
CA LEU A 221 -19.42 34.28 52.96
C LEU A 221 -19.27 33.32 54.16
N PRO A 222 -20.38 32.98 54.85
CA PRO A 222 -20.40 31.94 55.88
C PRO A 222 -19.92 30.58 55.32
N GLY A 223 -19.22 29.78 56.13
CA GLY A 223 -18.58 28.54 55.68
C GLY A 223 -19.53 27.49 55.07
N ASP A 224 -20.79 27.48 55.50
CA ASP A 224 -21.87 26.62 54.99
C ASP A 224 -22.43 27.08 53.64
N VAL A 225 -22.22 28.34 53.25
CA VAL A 225 -22.55 28.87 51.92
C VAL A 225 -21.44 28.55 50.92
N LYS A 226 -20.18 28.52 51.35
CA LYS A 226 -19.04 28.06 50.53
C LYS A 226 -19.18 26.57 50.15
N GLU A 227 -19.59 25.72 51.08
CA GLU A 227 -19.88 24.30 50.81
C GLU A 227 -21.07 24.08 49.85
N LYS A 228 -22.06 24.98 49.84
CA LYS A 228 -23.25 24.84 48.97
C LYS A 228 -23.07 25.41 47.57
N LEU A 229 -22.13 26.34 47.35
CA LEU A 229 -21.79 26.83 46.01
C LEU A 229 -21.13 25.75 45.13
N VAL A 230 -20.48 24.76 45.75
CA VAL A 230 -19.97 23.55 45.08
C VAL A 230 -21.09 22.64 44.56
N LEU A 231 -22.30 22.73 45.14
CA LEU A 231 -23.44 21.88 44.80
C LEU A 231 -24.31 22.43 43.65
N TYR A 232 -24.07 23.67 43.21
CA TYR A 232 -24.89 24.37 42.19
C TYR A 232 -24.23 24.48 40.80
N GLY A 233 -23.28 23.61 40.48
CA GLY A 233 -22.83 23.40 39.09
C GLY A 233 -21.88 24.47 38.56
N ILE A 234 -20.82 24.78 39.31
CA ILE A 234 -19.57 25.18 38.64
C ILE A 234 -19.11 23.95 37.87
N ASP A 235 -18.99 24.07 36.55
CA ASP A 235 -18.46 23.03 35.70
C ASP A 235 -17.01 22.75 36.10
N TRP A 236 -16.81 21.66 36.84
CA TRP A 236 -15.50 21.23 37.32
C TRP A 236 -14.58 20.81 36.18
N GLU A 237 -15.12 20.43 35.03
CA GLU A 237 -14.36 20.07 33.84
C GLU A 237 -13.75 21.32 33.18
N ALA A 238 -14.50 22.43 33.14
CA ALA A 238 -13.98 23.74 32.74
C ALA A 238 -12.96 24.32 33.74
N TYR A 239 -13.13 24.02 35.04
CA TYR A 239 -12.20 24.44 36.08
C TYR A 239 -10.88 23.65 36.06
N ASP A 240 -10.93 22.33 35.89
CA ASP A 240 -9.73 21.49 35.71
C ASP A 240 -9.03 21.80 34.39
N THR A 241 -9.77 22.05 33.30
CA THR A 241 -9.19 22.50 32.02
C THR A 241 -8.48 23.86 32.16
N ALA A 242 -9.05 24.80 32.93
CA ALA A 242 -8.41 26.09 33.20
C ALA A 242 -7.18 25.98 34.10
N ILE A 243 -7.17 25.03 35.06
CA ILE A 243 -6.01 24.72 35.90
C ILE A 243 -4.91 24.07 35.07
N GLU A 244 -5.23 23.10 34.21
CA GLU A 244 -4.29 22.44 33.32
C GLU A 244 -3.70 23.42 32.30
N THR A 245 -4.53 24.28 31.71
CA THR A 245 -4.08 25.36 30.81
C THR A 245 -3.14 26.34 31.54
N ALA A 246 -3.46 26.72 32.78
CA ALA A 246 -2.60 27.58 33.58
C ALA A 246 -1.29 26.90 34.02
N LEU A 247 -1.26 25.56 34.11
CA LEU A 247 -0.06 24.78 34.40
C LEU A 247 0.85 24.67 33.16
N ASP A 248 0.27 24.40 31.99
CA ASP A 248 0.95 24.34 30.69
C ASP A 248 1.52 25.71 30.27
N GLU A 249 0.83 26.80 30.64
CA GLU A 249 1.31 28.17 30.44
C GLU A 249 2.27 28.65 31.55
N GLY A 250 2.51 27.85 32.60
CA GLY A 250 3.44 28.15 33.70
C GLY A 250 2.98 29.27 34.65
N LEU A 251 1.68 29.54 34.73
CA LEU A 251 1.06 30.60 35.52
C LEU A 251 0.79 30.20 36.98
N ILE A 252 0.70 28.91 37.27
CA ILE A 252 0.54 28.32 38.61
C ILE A 252 1.47 27.11 38.78
N THR A 253 1.79 26.74 40.02
CA THR A 253 2.64 25.58 40.36
C THR A 253 1.84 24.46 41.02
N ASP A 254 2.40 23.23 41.05
CA ASP A 254 1.78 22.09 41.74
C ASP A 254 1.49 22.36 43.23
N ASP A 255 2.34 23.18 43.88
CA ASP A 255 2.16 23.63 45.27
C ASP A 255 0.97 24.61 45.42
N ASP A 256 0.68 25.42 44.40
CA ASP A 256 -0.47 26.33 44.38
C ASP A 256 -1.78 25.53 44.27
N ILE A 257 -1.81 24.45 43.48
CA ILE A 257 -2.97 23.54 43.37
C ILE A 257 -3.23 22.81 44.68
N ALA A 258 -2.17 22.31 45.33
CA ALA A 258 -2.28 21.66 46.64
C ALA A 258 -2.86 22.63 47.69
N THR A 259 -2.46 23.90 47.64
CA THR A 259 -2.94 24.97 48.52
C THR A 259 -4.41 25.31 48.24
N ILE A 260 -4.81 25.44 46.97
CA ILE A 260 -6.20 25.72 46.56
C ILE A 260 -7.14 24.59 46.99
N ARG A 261 -6.75 23.32 46.78
CA ARG A 261 -7.54 22.15 47.18
C ARG A 261 -7.70 22.05 48.71
N SER A 262 -6.65 22.39 49.46
CA SER A 262 -6.69 22.47 50.93
C SER A 262 -7.62 23.58 51.44
N ILE A 263 -7.72 24.72 50.74
CA ILE A 263 -8.58 25.85 51.12
C ILE A 263 -10.06 25.54 50.85
N LEU A 264 -10.34 24.75 49.80
CA LEU A 264 -11.70 24.38 49.39
C LEU A 264 -12.26 23.13 50.08
N GLY A 265 -11.47 22.47 50.94
CA GLY A 265 -11.90 21.23 51.61
C GLY A 265 -12.04 20.03 50.68
N LEU A 266 -11.50 20.11 49.46
CA LEU A 266 -11.56 19.04 48.46
C LEU A 266 -10.43 18.04 48.72
N SER A 267 -10.76 16.75 48.88
CA SER A 267 -9.74 15.70 48.90
C SER A 267 -9.10 15.60 47.52
N ALA A 268 -7.77 15.45 47.45
CA ALA A 268 -7.09 15.27 46.18
C ALA A 268 -7.68 14.06 45.43
N PRO A 269 -8.02 14.19 44.14
CA PRO A 269 -8.58 13.07 43.36
C PRO A 269 -7.58 11.92 43.31
N VAL A 270 -8.10 10.69 43.33
CA VAL A 270 -7.27 9.49 43.16
C VAL A 270 -6.80 9.44 41.70
N LEU A 271 -5.50 9.57 41.49
CA LEU A 271 -4.88 9.54 40.17
C LEU A 271 -4.97 8.16 39.53
N ALA A 272 -5.31 8.15 38.24
CA ALA A 272 -5.45 6.92 37.45
C ALA A 272 -4.17 6.08 37.44
N PRO A 273 -4.28 4.75 37.32
CA PRO A 273 -3.11 3.90 37.16
C PRO A 273 -2.32 4.23 35.89
N THR A 274 -1.01 4.12 36.01
CA THR A 274 -0.01 4.15 34.94
C THR A 274 0.55 2.75 34.74
N ALA A 275 1.02 2.45 33.53
CA ALA A 275 1.72 1.21 33.22
C ALA A 275 3.22 1.47 33.04
N SER A 276 4.05 0.50 33.42
CA SER A 276 5.51 0.57 33.27
C SER A 276 5.99 0.36 31.83
N LEU A 277 5.11 -0.12 30.96
CA LEU A 277 5.36 -0.32 29.54
C LEU A 277 4.29 0.45 28.77
N GLU A 278 4.70 1.06 27.67
CA GLU A 278 3.76 1.68 26.74
C GLU A 278 2.90 0.60 26.08
N GLU A 279 1.65 0.91 25.81
CA GLU A 279 0.78 0.07 24.99
C GLU A 279 1.30 -0.04 23.55
N GLY A 280 1.03 -1.16 22.88
CA GLY A 280 1.55 -1.38 21.52
C GLY A 280 1.85 -2.84 21.17
N ILE A 281 2.61 -3.02 20.09
CA ILE A 281 2.96 -4.33 19.53
C ILE A 281 4.29 -4.81 20.12
N TYR A 282 4.29 -6.06 20.57
CA TYR A 282 5.45 -6.75 21.11
C TYR A 282 5.62 -8.12 20.44
N TYR A 283 6.86 -8.56 20.29
CA TYR A 283 7.20 -9.84 19.66
C TYR A 283 7.62 -10.93 20.66
N ASN A 284 7.64 -10.57 21.94
CA ASN A 284 8.02 -11.43 23.06
C ASN A 284 7.07 -11.18 24.23
N ASP A 285 7.00 -12.14 25.15
CA ASP A 285 6.21 -12.00 26.37
C ASP A 285 6.72 -10.79 27.16
N VAL A 286 5.83 -9.89 27.54
CA VAL A 286 6.18 -8.68 28.30
C VAL A 286 5.55 -8.70 29.68
N SER A 287 6.19 -8.02 30.64
CA SER A 287 5.72 -7.91 32.01
C SER A 287 5.35 -6.47 32.31
N VAL A 288 4.05 -6.22 32.52
CA VAL A 288 3.49 -4.90 32.77
C VAL A 288 3.32 -4.72 34.27
N MET A 289 3.93 -3.67 34.82
CA MET A 289 3.68 -3.24 36.19
C MET A 289 2.73 -2.05 36.19
N LEU A 290 1.73 -2.08 37.05
CA LEU A 290 0.82 -0.95 37.26
C LEU A 290 1.27 -0.15 38.48
N GLY A 291 1.11 1.17 38.42
CA GLY A 291 1.43 2.10 39.51
C GLY A 291 0.47 3.28 39.54
N THR A 292 0.37 3.97 40.68
CA THR A 292 -0.36 5.24 40.80
C THR A 292 0.46 6.18 41.66
N LEU A 293 0.40 7.47 41.36
CA LEU A 293 1.04 8.50 42.18
C LEU A 293 0.26 8.77 43.49
N THR A 294 -0.97 8.24 43.61
CA THR A 294 -1.75 8.35 44.83
C THR A 294 -1.20 7.41 45.91
N ALA A 295 -0.36 7.96 46.80
CA ALA A 295 0.27 7.18 47.86
C ALA A 295 -0.77 6.43 48.72
N GLY A 296 -0.61 5.11 48.83
CA GLY A 296 -1.49 4.23 49.63
C GLY A 296 -2.81 3.83 48.96
N ALA A 297 -3.01 4.16 47.68
CA ALA A 297 -4.16 3.68 46.90
C ALA A 297 -3.96 2.23 46.43
N ASP A 298 -5.05 1.46 46.42
CA ASP A 298 -5.11 0.10 45.88
C ASP A 298 -5.49 0.13 44.40
N ILE A 299 -4.80 -0.63 43.55
CA ILE A 299 -5.13 -0.74 42.12
C ILE A 299 -5.96 -2.01 41.88
N TYR A 300 -7.06 -1.88 41.14
CA TYR A 300 -7.89 -2.98 40.67
C TYR A 300 -7.87 -3.03 39.14
N TYR A 301 -7.76 -4.23 38.56
CA TYR A 301 -7.65 -4.39 37.12
C TYR A 301 -8.40 -5.61 36.58
N THR A 302 -8.61 -5.60 35.28
CA THR A 302 -9.07 -6.73 34.46
C THR A 302 -8.14 -6.90 33.26
N THR A 303 -8.13 -8.10 32.67
CA THR A 303 -7.34 -8.43 31.46
C THR A 303 -8.21 -8.87 30.28
N ASN A 304 -9.53 -8.87 30.48
CA ASN A 304 -10.53 -9.31 29.51
C ASN A 304 -11.28 -8.13 28.86
N GLY A 305 -10.83 -6.89 29.09
CA GLY A 305 -11.45 -5.68 28.55
C GLY A 305 -12.68 -5.17 29.31
N ASN A 306 -13.13 -5.84 30.36
CA ASN A 306 -14.23 -5.35 31.20
C ASN A 306 -13.76 -4.24 32.14
N ASP A 307 -14.65 -3.32 32.52
CA ASP A 307 -14.29 -2.29 33.49
C ASP A 307 -13.99 -2.91 34.88
N PRO A 308 -12.91 -2.48 35.56
CA PRO A 308 -12.62 -2.96 36.91
C PRO A 308 -13.67 -2.46 37.90
N VAL A 309 -13.87 -3.19 39.00
CA VAL A 309 -14.68 -2.85 40.17
C VAL A 309 -13.97 -3.35 41.45
N VAL A 310 -14.17 -2.71 42.59
CA VAL A 310 -13.51 -3.08 43.88
C VAL A 310 -13.75 -4.54 44.26
N THR A 311 -14.87 -5.11 43.85
CA THR A 311 -15.16 -6.55 43.93
C THR A 311 -16.12 -6.89 42.78
N PRO A 312 -15.84 -7.89 41.92
CA PRO A 312 -14.86 -8.97 42.08
C PRO A 312 -13.53 -8.81 41.32
N SER A 313 -13.17 -7.62 40.81
CA SER A 313 -11.94 -7.48 40.01
C SER A 313 -10.68 -7.73 40.82
N GLN A 314 -9.61 -8.09 40.12
CA GLN A 314 -8.36 -8.50 40.76
C GLN A 314 -7.63 -7.28 41.32
N LYS A 315 -7.31 -7.33 42.61
CA LYS A 315 -6.41 -6.35 43.24
C LYS A 315 -4.97 -6.60 42.77
N TYR A 316 -4.34 -5.59 42.20
CA TYR A 316 -2.98 -5.63 41.70
C TYR A 316 -1.99 -5.84 42.86
N SER A 317 -1.16 -6.89 42.74
CA SER A 317 -0.20 -7.27 43.78
C SER A 317 1.17 -7.68 43.22
N GLY A 318 1.36 -7.62 41.90
CA GLY A 318 2.59 -8.00 41.21
C GLY A 318 2.45 -7.87 39.70
N ALA A 319 3.58 -7.94 38.98
CA ALA A 319 3.63 -7.72 37.54
C ALA A 319 2.71 -8.68 36.74
N ILE A 320 2.09 -8.16 35.69
CA ILE A 320 1.15 -8.88 34.82
C ILE A 320 1.90 -9.34 33.58
N THR A 321 1.98 -10.65 33.37
CA THR A 321 2.63 -11.22 32.16
C THR A 321 1.67 -11.25 30.99
N ILE A 322 2.04 -10.56 29.91
CA ILE A 322 1.34 -10.55 28.62
C ILE A 322 2.05 -11.53 27.68
N SER A 323 1.33 -12.58 27.28
CA SER A 323 1.84 -13.64 26.38
C SER A 323 0.99 -13.82 25.11
N ARG A 324 -0.05 -13.00 24.97
CA ARG A 324 -0.98 -12.88 23.83
C ARG A 324 -1.60 -11.48 23.86
N THR A 325 -2.32 -11.10 22.80
CA THR A 325 -3.07 -9.85 22.79
C THR A 325 -3.97 -9.74 24.02
N THR A 326 -3.75 -8.71 24.83
CA THR A 326 -4.40 -8.52 26.13
C THR A 326 -4.74 -7.06 26.33
N THR A 327 -6.00 -6.80 26.70
CA THR A 327 -6.47 -5.46 27.08
C THR A 327 -6.54 -5.38 28.60
N ILE A 328 -5.70 -4.55 29.20
CA ILE A 328 -5.74 -4.25 30.63
C ILE A 328 -6.61 -3.03 30.86
N LYS A 329 -7.64 -3.13 31.69
CA LYS A 329 -8.32 -1.96 32.26
C LYS A 329 -8.03 -1.88 33.75
N ALA A 330 -7.68 -0.70 34.26
CA ALA A 330 -7.28 -0.52 35.65
C ALA A 330 -7.83 0.78 36.27
N MET A 331 -8.19 0.72 37.56
CA MET A 331 -8.50 1.90 38.38
C MET A 331 -7.72 1.84 39.70
N ALA A 332 -7.44 2.99 40.30
CA ALA A 332 -6.92 3.13 41.67
C ALA A 332 -8.05 3.54 42.62
N VAL A 333 -8.03 3.04 43.85
CA VAL A 333 -9.05 3.28 44.88
C VAL A 333 -8.39 3.62 46.21
N LYS A 334 -8.84 4.71 46.85
CA LYS A 334 -8.38 5.13 48.18
C LYS A 334 -9.53 5.80 48.95
N ASP A 335 -9.73 5.41 50.20
CA ASP A 335 -10.74 6.00 51.09
C ASP A 335 -12.15 6.11 50.43
N ASP A 336 -12.58 5.02 49.77
CA ASP A 336 -13.85 4.88 49.02
C ASP A 336 -14.01 5.80 47.78
N GLN A 337 -12.93 6.46 47.34
CA GLN A 337 -12.87 7.18 46.07
C GLN A 337 -12.12 6.38 45.01
N SER A 338 -12.64 6.36 43.78
CA SER A 338 -12.03 5.73 42.62
C SER A 338 -11.45 6.76 41.66
N SER A 339 -10.35 6.42 41.02
CA SER A 339 -9.83 7.13 39.85
C SER A 339 -10.69 6.90 38.61
N GLU A 340 -10.38 7.63 37.54
CA GLU A 340 -10.76 7.21 36.19
C GLU A 340 -10.20 5.82 35.86
N ILE A 341 -10.89 5.10 34.97
CA ILE A 341 -10.44 3.82 34.44
C ILE A 341 -9.48 4.08 33.29
N LYS A 342 -8.23 3.61 33.42
CA LYS A 342 -7.25 3.62 32.33
C LYS A 342 -7.29 2.30 31.57
N THR A 343 -7.26 2.37 30.24
CA THR A 343 -7.17 1.20 29.35
C THR A 343 -5.79 1.16 28.71
N PHE A 344 -5.17 -0.03 28.67
CA PHE A 344 -3.90 -0.31 28.02
C PHE A 344 -4.04 -1.53 27.11
N VAL A 345 -3.59 -1.44 25.86
CA VAL A 345 -3.69 -2.54 24.88
C VAL A 345 -2.30 -3.06 24.50
N TYR A 346 -2.04 -4.33 24.77
CA TYR A 346 -0.77 -4.97 24.45
C TYR A 346 -1.02 -6.09 23.45
N THR A 347 -0.43 -5.99 22.26
CA THR A 347 -0.59 -6.98 21.18
C THR A 347 0.69 -7.80 21.05
N ILE A 348 0.61 -9.12 21.22
CA ILE A 348 1.76 -10.00 20.95
C ILE A 348 1.65 -10.54 19.53
N LYS A 349 2.59 -10.17 18.64
CA LYS A 349 2.72 -10.72 17.28
C LYS A 349 3.88 -11.71 17.22
N THR A 350 3.85 -12.60 16.22
CA THR A 350 4.97 -13.48 15.90
C THR A 350 5.78 -12.84 14.77
N ALA A 351 7.07 -12.64 14.99
CA ALA A 351 7.95 -12.00 14.01
C ALA A 351 8.24 -12.94 12.85
N THR A 352 8.16 -12.40 11.64
CA THR A 352 8.52 -13.07 10.39
C THR A 352 9.94 -13.63 10.48
N PRO A 353 10.17 -14.90 10.08
CA PRO A 353 11.50 -15.47 10.08
C PRO A 353 12.47 -14.64 9.24
N THR A 354 13.75 -14.68 9.60
CA THR A 354 14.87 -14.15 8.83
C THR A 354 15.81 -15.29 8.44
N ALA A 355 16.50 -15.17 7.32
CA ALA A 355 17.48 -16.15 6.86
C ALA A 355 18.90 -15.59 6.88
N SER A 356 19.87 -16.47 7.17
CA SER A 356 21.30 -16.18 7.15
C SER A 356 22.06 -17.36 6.55
N PRO A 357 22.87 -17.18 5.49
CA PRO A 357 23.17 -15.91 4.84
C PRO A 357 21.93 -15.36 4.10
N ARG A 358 21.91 -14.07 3.76
CA ARG A 358 20.73 -13.43 3.17
C ARG A 358 20.40 -14.00 1.79
N PRO A 359 19.12 -14.00 1.37
CA PRO A 359 18.79 -14.27 -0.03
C PRO A 359 19.58 -13.36 -0.97
N GLY A 360 19.91 -13.87 -2.17
CA GLY A 360 20.73 -13.16 -3.15
C GLY A 360 21.50 -14.11 -4.07
N THR A 361 22.43 -13.53 -4.82
CA THR A 361 23.27 -14.26 -5.77
C THR A 361 24.58 -14.71 -5.11
N TYR A 362 24.92 -15.98 -5.30
CA TYR A 362 26.11 -16.64 -4.77
C TYR A 362 26.97 -17.11 -5.94
N SER A 363 28.25 -16.76 -5.93
CA SER A 363 29.18 -17.35 -6.89
C SER A 363 29.41 -18.82 -6.54
N LYS A 364 29.25 -19.72 -7.51
CA LYS A 364 29.65 -21.12 -7.39
C LYS A 364 31.16 -21.27 -7.17
N GLU A 365 31.95 -20.23 -7.46
CA GLU A 365 33.37 -20.16 -7.10
C GLU A 365 33.57 -20.22 -5.58
N ASP A 366 32.80 -19.40 -4.85
CA ASP A 366 32.93 -19.22 -3.41
C ASP A 366 32.14 -20.28 -2.62
N TYR A 367 31.04 -20.78 -3.22
CA TYR A 367 30.08 -21.66 -2.54
C TYR A 367 29.56 -22.78 -3.45
N GLN A 368 30.06 -24.01 -3.27
CA GLN A 368 29.43 -25.21 -3.87
C GLN A 368 28.02 -25.47 -3.31
N SER A 369 27.82 -25.13 -2.05
CA SER A 369 26.52 -25.08 -1.39
C SER A 369 26.59 -24.07 -0.23
N ILE A 370 25.44 -23.54 0.17
CA ILE A 370 25.32 -22.69 1.37
C ILE A 370 24.38 -23.33 2.38
N ASN A 371 24.65 -23.08 3.67
CA ASN A 371 23.79 -23.52 4.77
C ASN A 371 22.95 -22.35 5.25
N VAL A 372 21.68 -22.31 4.83
CA VAL A 372 20.72 -21.29 5.22
C VAL A 372 20.19 -21.59 6.62
N SER A 373 20.53 -20.71 7.55
CA SER A 373 20.00 -20.71 8.90
C SER A 373 18.79 -19.79 9.00
N LEU A 374 17.66 -20.32 9.46
CA LEU A 374 16.46 -19.53 9.76
C LEU A 374 16.44 -19.13 11.24
N SER A 375 15.99 -17.92 11.52
CA SER A 375 15.82 -17.39 12.88
C SER A 375 14.57 -16.52 12.99
N SER A 376 14.08 -16.28 14.20
CA SER A 376 13.01 -15.32 14.48
C SER A 376 13.35 -14.62 15.78
N ILE A 377 13.06 -13.32 15.87
CA ILE A 377 13.23 -12.53 17.09
C ILE A 377 12.18 -12.87 18.17
N THR A 378 11.13 -13.61 17.79
CA THR A 378 10.14 -14.13 18.74
C THR A 378 10.72 -15.33 19.47
N SER A 379 11.15 -15.10 20.70
CA SER A 379 11.76 -16.09 21.59
C SER A 379 10.82 -17.28 21.82
N GLY A 380 11.33 -18.48 21.54
CA GLY A 380 10.58 -19.74 21.68
C GLY A 380 9.59 -20.04 20.54
N ALA A 381 9.58 -19.27 19.44
CA ALA A 381 8.79 -19.62 18.26
C ALA A 381 9.37 -20.85 17.53
N ASN A 382 8.47 -21.68 17.00
CA ASN A 382 8.82 -22.76 16.08
C ASN A 382 8.79 -22.23 14.65
N ILE A 383 9.85 -22.45 13.88
CA ILE A 383 9.89 -22.07 12.46
C ILE A 383 9.52 -23.28 11.60
N TYR A 384 8.65 -23.07 10.61
CA TYR A 384 8.24 -24.05 9.61
C TYR A 384 8.55 -23.50 8.22
N TYR A 385 9.04 -24.34 7.31
CA TYR A 385 9.52 -23.88 6.01
C TYR A 385 9.26 -24.88 4.87
N THR A 386 9.41 -24.38 3.66
CA THR A 386 9.37 -25.08 2.37
C THR A 386 10.53 -24.57 1.51
N THR A 387 11.05 -25.40 0.60
CA THR A 387 12.15 -25.05 -0.33
C THR A 387 11.73 -25.04 -1.79
N ASN A 388 10.46 -25.36 -2.06
CA ASN A 388 9.89 -25.47 -3.40
C ASN A 388 9.01 -24.26 -3.76
N GLY A 389 9.14 -23.14 -3.04
CA GLY A 389 8.32 -21.94 -3.25
C GLY A 389 6.87 -21.98 -2.74
N ASN A 390 6.39 -23.11 -2.21
CA ASN A 390 5.04 -23.22 -1.65
C ASN A 390 4.91 -22.49 -0.31
N THR A 391 3.73 -21.98 0.02
CA THR A 391 3.45 -21.35 1.33
C THR A 391 3.56 -22.38 2.48
N PRO A 392 4.40 -22.16 3.49
CA PRO A 392 4.58 -23.10 4.60
C PRO A 392 3.42 -23.01 5.60
N THR A 393 3.06 -24.14 6.20
CA THR A 393 2.07 -24.27 7.28
C THR A 393 2.70 -24.98 8.48
N THR A 394 1.97 -25.13 9.59
CA THR A 394 2.44 -25.96 10.73
C THR A 394 2.59 -27.44 10.41
N SER A 395 2.11 -27.89 9.24
CA SER A 395 2.32 -29.24 8.71
C SER A 395 3.57 -29.35 7.80
N SER A 396 4.19 -28.22 7.44
CA SER A 396 5.44 -28.19 6.68
C SER A 396 6.63 -28.61 7.54
N SER A 397 7.82 -28.69 6.92
CA SER A 397 9.05 -29.08 7.61
C SER A 397 9.37 -28.10 8.74
N ARG A 398 9.52 -28.61 9.97
CA ARG A 398 9.95 -27.81 11.11
C ARG A 398 11.46 -27.59 11.04
N TYR A 399 11.88 -26.34 11.06
CA TYR A 399 13.28 -25.95 11.06
C TYR A 399 13.95 -26.37 12.39
N SER A 400 15.03 -27.14 12.28
CA SER A 400 15.79 -27.68 13.41
C SER A 400 17.31 -27.66 13.19
N ALA A 401 17.75 -27.52 11.95
CA ALA A 401 19.15 -27.39 11.54
C ALA A 401 19.22 -26.55 10.24
N PRO A 402 20.37 -25.94 9.91
CA PRO A 402 20.54 -25.19 8.67
C PRO A 402 20.17 -25.99 7.42
N ILE A 403 19.56 -25.31 6.45
CA ILE A 403 19.07 -25.87 5.18
C ILE A 403 20.21 -25.77 4.16
N ASN A 404 20.70 -26.90 3.66
CA ASN A 404 21.75 -26.92 2.65
C ASN A 404 21.12 -26.75 1.25
N ILE A 405 21.61 -25.78 0.47
CA ILE A 405 21.17 -25.52 -0.92
C ILE A 405 22.40 -25.32 -1.81
N SER A 406 22.32 -25.81 -3.05
CA SER A 406 23.43 -25.81 -4.04
C SER A 406 23.02 -25.31 -5.44
N GLU A 407 21.76 -24.94 -5.57
CA GLU A 407 21.10 -24.50 -6.80
C GLU A 407 20.08 -23.43 -6.48
N ASP A 408 19.54 -22.79 -7.51
CA ASP A 408 18.56 -21.73 -7.36
C ASP A 408 17.37 -22.23 -6.54
N THR A 409 17.15 -21.64 -5.37
CA THR A 409 16.19 -22.14 -4.38
C THR A 409 15.40 -21.01 -3.76
N VAL A 410 14.09 -21.19 -3.64
CA VAL A 410 13.21 -20.28 -2.88
C VAL A 410 12.76 -20.97 -1.59
N ILE A 411 13.25 -20.45 -0.47
CA ILE A 411 12.86 -20.90 0.87
C ILE A 411 11.75 -19.99 1.38
N LYS A 412 10.56 -20.53 1.64
CA LYS A 412 9.51 -19.80 2.37
C LYS A 412 9.42 -20.29 3.81
N ALA A 413 9.22 -19.40 4.77
CA ALA A 413 9.16 -19.76 6.18
C ALA A 413 8.13 -18.95 6.98
N ILE A 414 7.51 -19.59 7.98
CA ILE A 414 6.71 -18.94 9.03
C ILE A 414 7.27 -19.27 10.40
N ALA A 415 7.18 -18.33 11.34
CA ALA A 415 7.39 -18.58 12.75
C ALA A 415 6.02 -18.70 13.44
N VAL A 416 5.90 -19.63 14.38
CA VAL A 416 4.65 -19.88 15.10
C VAL A 416 4.92 -19.97 16.59
N LYS A 417 4.25 -19.12 17.39
CA LYS A 417 4.28 -19.15 18.85
C LYS A 417 2.87 -19.04 19.40
N ASN A 418 2.52 -19.89 20.37
CA ASN A 418 1.19 -19.92 21.01
C ASN A 418 0.01 -20.01 20.02
N GLY A 419 0.19 -20.65 18.85
CA GLY A 419 -0.83 -20.76 17.81
C GLY A 419 -0.97 -19.53 16.89
N VAL A 420 -0.16 -18.48 17.11
CA VAL A 420 -0.11 -17.29 16.26
C VAL A 420 1.05 -17.43 15.28
N SER A 421 0.75 -17.46 13.99
CA SER A 421 1.74 -17.47 12.91
C SER A 421 2.21 -16.05 12.59
N SER A 422 3.46 -15.90 12.16
CA SER A 422 3.96 -14.71 11.50
C SER A 422 3.40 -14.59 10.07
N GLN A 423 3.67 -13.47 9.40
CA GLN A 423 3.63 -13.43 7.94
C GLN A 423 4.64 -14.42 7.34
N VAL A 424 4.43 -14.80 6.08
CA VAL A 424 5.33 -15.68 5.34
C VAL A 424 6.57 -14.90 4.90
N ALA A 425 7.74 -15.35 5.35
CA ALA A 425 9.02 -14.90 4.82
C ALA A 425 9.33 -15.67 3.53
N SER A 426 9.87 -15.00 2.51
CA SER A 426 10.39 -15.64 1.30
C SER A 426 11.86 -15.26 1.10
N PHE A 427 12.72 -16.24 0.82
CA PHE A 427 14.15 -16.07 0.62
C PHE A 427 14.56 -16.74 -0.70
N SER A 428 14.96 -15.95 -1.68
CA SER A 428 15.42 -16.43 -3.00
C SER A 428 16.95 -16.49 -3.06
N TYR A 429 17.51 -17.62 -3.47
CA TYR A 429 18.95 -17.82 -3.63
C TYR A 429 19.23 -18.17 -5.08
N LYS A 430 20.18 -17.46 -5.70
CA LYS A 430 20.67 -17.73 -7.07
C LYS A 430 22.13 -18.12 -7.05
N PHE A 431 22.56 -19.02 -7.93
CA PHE A 431 23.96 -19.47 -8.05
C PHE A 431 24.54 -19.18 -9.44
N VAL A 432 25.63 -18.39 -9.53
CA VAL A 432 26.28 -17.96 -10.80
C VAL A 432 27.71 -18.50 -10.95
N VAL A 433 28.20 -18.65 -12.19
CA VAL A 433 29.55 -19.17 -12.52
C VAL A 433 30.50 -18.02 -12.88
N LYS A 434 31.81 -18.15 -12.59
CA LYS A 434 32.84 -17.15 -12.92
C LYS A 434 33.31 -17.27 -14.38
N GLU A 435 33.48 -16.14 -15.05
CA GLU A 435 34.04 -16.00 -16.40
C GLU A 435 35.58 -15.93 -16.38
N ILE A 436 36.23 -16.64 -17.31
CA ILE A 436 37.66 -16.60 -17.59
C ILE A 436 37.86 -16.17 -19.04
N ALA A 437 38.40 -14.97 -19.24
CA ALA A 437 38.83 -14.50 -20.55
C ALA A 437 40.17 -15.13 -20.95
N ILE A 438 40.22 -15.81 -22.10
CA ILE A 438 41.42 -16.43 -22.66
C ILE A 438 42.08 -15.42 -23.63
N SER A 439 43.40 -15.20 -23.52
CA SER A 439 44.10 -14.24 -24.39
C SER A 439 44.31 -14.74 -25.82
N ASP A 440 44.43 -13.84 -26.80
CA ASP A 440 44.65 -14.11 -28.24
C ASP A 440 45.93 -14.89 -28.62
N ASP A 441 46.80 -15.27 -27.67
CA ASP A 441 48.15 -15.83 -27.94
C ASP A 441 48.19 -17.37 -28.10
N TYR A 442 47.08 -17.99 -28.52
CA TYR A 442 47.00 -19.43 -28.76
C TYR A 442 47.57 -19.81 -30.15
N ALA A 443 48.22 -20.97 -30.24
CA ALA A 443 48.83 -21.45 -31.46
C ALA A 443 47.79 -22.09 -32.39
N VAL A 444 47.87 -21.76 -33.69
CA VAL A 444 47.12 -22.46 -34.74
C VAL A 444 48.13 -23.24 -35.58
N ASP A 445 47.98 -24.56 -35.59
CA ASP A 445 48.87 -25.49 -36.28
C ASP A 445 48.64 -25.50 -37.81
N GLN A 446 49.56 -26.13 -38.55
CA GLN A 446 49.51 -26.17 -40.02
C GLN A 446 48.32 -26.95 -40.57
N ASP A 447 47.70 -27.80 -39.76
CA ASP A 447 46.48 -28.54 -40.07
C ASP A 447 45.19 -27.76 -39.72
N GLY A 448 45.31 -26.56 -39.17
CA GLY A 448 44.19 -25.71 -38.78
C GLY A 448 43.62 -26.02 -37.38
N THR A 449 44.32 -26.82 -36.58
CA THR A 449 43.97 -27.06 -35.17
C THR A 449 44.43 -25.90 -34.30
N ALA A 450 43.56 -25.42 -33.41
CA ALA A 450 43.87 -24.43 -32.40
C ALA A 450 43.88 -25.09 -31.01
N ASP A 451 45.05 -25.11 -30.38
CA ASP A 451 45.25 -25.65 -29.04
C ASP A 451 45.17 -24.51 -28.03
N ILE A 452 44.20 -24.60 -27.13
CA ILE A 452 43.88 -23.54 -26.17
C ILE A 452 44.07 -24.08 -24.75
N ASP A 453 45.11 -23.60 -24.10
CA ASP A 453 45.35 -23.85 -22.68
C ASP A 453 44.40 -22.99 -21.83
N ILE A 454 43.61 -23.63 -20.97
CA ILE A 454 42.82 -22.90 -19.98
C ILE A 454 43.72 -22.62 -18.77
N PRO A 455 43.86 -21.35 -18.32
CA PRO A 455 44.66 -21.01 -17.14
C PRO A 455 44.30 -21.87 -15.92
N ASP A 456 45.25 -22.07 -15.00
CA ASP A 456 45.07 -22.90 -13.79
C ASP A 456 43.73 -22.65 -13.09
N ILE A 457 42.80 -23.61 -13.24
CA ILE A 457 41.50 -23.57 -12.58
C ILE A 457 41.73 -23.98 -11.11
N PRO A 458 41.39 -23.13 -10.12
CA PRO A 458 41.56 -23.47 -8.72
C PRO A 458 40.80 -24.77 -8.38
N LEU A 459 41.49 -25.71 -7.73
CA LEU A 459 40.86 -26.92 -7.22
C LEU A 459 39.97 -26.57 -6.01
N GLY A 460 38.74 -27.05 -6.05
CA GLY A 460 37.86 -27.06 -4.88
C GLY A 460 38.41 -27.95 -3.77
N ASN A 461 37.87 -27.79 -2.56
CA ASN A 461 38.24 -28.60 -1.39
C ASN A 461 37.95 -30.10 -1.57
N ASP A 462 37.16 -30.47 -2.56
CA ASP A 462 36.82 -31.84 -2.98
C ASP A 462 37.82 -32.44 -4.00
N GLY A 463 38.83 -31.67 -4.43
CA GLY A 463 39.84 -32.09 -5.39
C GLY A 463 39.40 -32.05 -6.85
N LYS A 464 38.24 -31.48 -7.17
CA LYS A 464 37.78 -31.24 -8.54
C LYS A 464 38.01 -29.78 -8.94
N THR A 465 38.05 -29.49 -10.25
CA THR A 465 38.00 -28.09 -10.70
C THR A 465 36.62 -27.50 -10.44
N GLN A 466 36.55 -26.19 -10.25
CA GLN A 466 35.27 -25.47 -10.25
C GLN A 466 34.69 -25.41 -11.68
N PRO A 467 33.37 -25.17 -11.85
CA PRO A 467 32.82 -24.87 -13.17
C PRO A 467 33.44 -23.55 -13.69
N VAL A 468 33.75 -23.50 -14.98
CA VAL A 468 34.42 -22.37 -15.63
C VAL A 468 33.69 -21.99 -16.91
N LEU A 469 33.41 -20.71 -17.10
CA LEU A 469 33.06 -20.15 -18.41
C LEU A 469 34.35 -19.66 -19.09
N ALA A 470 34.82 -20.36 -20.10
CA ALA A 470 35.97 -19.98 -20.92
C ALA A 470 35.50 -19.18 -22.14
N VAL A 471 35.94 -17.93 -22.25
CA VAL A 471 35.64 -17.06 -23.40
C VAL A 471 36.88 -16.91 -24.26
N ILE A 472 36.80 -17.40 -25.50
CA ILE A 472 37.87 -17.50 -26.48
C ILE A 472 37.62 -16.44 -27.57
N PRO A 473 38.42 -15.36 -27.62
CA PRO A 473 38.32 -14.38 -28.70
C PRO A 473 38.73 -15.02 -30.03
N VAL A 474 38.00 -14.75 -31.12
CA VAL A 474 38.30 -15.26 -32.46
C VAL A 474 39.31 -14.33 -33.15
N SER A 475 40.59 -14.73 -33.07
CA SER A 475 41.69 -14.05 -33.76
C SER A 475 41.58 -14.19 -35.29
N SER A 476 42.32 -13.38 -36.03
CA SER A 476 42.38 -13.50 -37.50
C SER A 476 42.89 -14.87 -37.97
N ALA A 477 43.77 -15.52 -37.18
CA ALA A 477 44.28 -16.85 -37.48
C ALA A 477 43.19 -17.92 -37.26
N LEU A 478 42.44 -17.82 -36.15
CA LEU A 478 41.36 -18.74 -35.83
C LEU A 478 40.18 -18.59 -36.81
N SER A 479 39.83 -17.35 -37.15
CA SER A 479 38.86 -17.02 -38.18
C SER A 479 39.22 -17.69 -39.51
N GLN A 480 40.49 -17.62 -39.94
CA GLN A 480 40.94 -18.24 -41.18
C GLN A 480 40.95 -19.77 -41.12
N ALA A 481 41.33 -20.36 -39.98
CA ALA A 481 41.41 -21.81 -39.83
C ALA A 481 40.03 -22.48 -39.73
N LEU A 482 39.11 -21.87 -38.99
CA LEU A 482 37.80 -22.46 -38.67
C LEU A 482 36.66 -21.91 -39.54
N GLY A 483 36.88 -20.83 -40.28
CA GLY A 483 35.82 -20.13 -41.01
C GLY A 483 34.87 -19.34 -40.10
N LEU A 484 35.37 -18.86 -38.96
CA LEU A 484 34.62 -18.06 -38.01
C LEU A 484 34.63 -16.57 -38.40
N PRO A 485 33.59 -15.79 -38.07
CA PRO A 485 33.61 -14.34 -38.23
C PRO A 485 34.78 -13.71 -37.45
N ALA A 486 35.54 -12.82 -38.07
CA ALA A 486 36.65 -12.15 -37.38
C ALA A 486 36.11 -11.20 -36.28
N GLY A 487 36.69 -11.29 -35.07
CA GLY A 487 36.33 -10.42 -33.95
C GLY A 487 35.13 -10.87 -33.11
N SER A 488 34.54 -12.03 -33.40
CA SER A 488 33.57 -12.68 -32.50
C SER A 488 34.26 -13.36 -31.32
N SER A 489 33.49 -13.88 -30.37
CA SER A 489 33.99 -14.77 -29.32
C SER A 489 33.28 -16.11 -29.37
N LEU A 490 33.99 -17.15 -28.96
CA LEU A 490 33.48 -18.49 -28.70
C LEU A 490 33.45 -18.66 -27.18
N ALA A 491 32.33 -19.10 -26.61
CA ALA A 491 32.26 -19.37 -25.17
C ALA A 491 32.00 -20.85 -24.88
N ILE A 492 32.65 -21.38 -23.85
CA ILE A 492 32.53 -22.78 -23.41
C ILE A 492 32.36 -22.80 -21.90
N THR A 493 31.21 -23.22 -21.40
CA THR A 493 31.00 -23.51 -19.97
C THR A 493 31.39 -24.95 -19.70
N ILE A 494 32.49 -25.13 -18.99
CA ILE A 494 33.07 -26.42 -18.62
C ILE A 494 32.60 -26.79 -17.21
N PRO A 495 31.97 -27.97 -17.02
CA PRO A 495 31.58 -28.44 -15.69
C PRO A 495 32.81 -28.82 -14.85
N PRO A 496 32.66 -29.07 -13.54
CA PRO A 496 33.75 -29.59 -12.70
C PRO A 496 34.44 -30.83 -13.30
N LEU A 497 35.73 -30.69 -13.60
CA LEU A 497 36.57 -31.74 -14.16
C LEU A 497 37.40 -32.40 -13.05
N ASP A 498 37.66 -33.70 -13.26
CA ASP A 498 38.61 -34.48 -12.48
C ASP A 498 39.89 -34.64 -13.32
N LEU A 499 40.77 -33.64 -13.21
CA LEU A 499 41.98 -33.52 -14.03
C LEU A 499 43.14 -34.38 -13.53
N GLY A 500 43.02 -35.06 -12.39
CA GLY A 500 44.10 -35.90 -11.84
C GLY A 500 45.43 -35.16 -11.60
N GLY A 501 45.40 -33.82 -11.49
CA GLY A 501 46.59 -32.96 -11.32
C GLY A 501 47.15 -32.35 -12.61
N GLY A 502 46.50 -32.55 -13.77
CA GLY A 502 46.82 -31.84 -15.03
C GLY A 502 46.06 -30.51 -15.19
N GLN A 503 46.42 -29.74 -16.21
CA GLN A 503 45.66 -28.57 -16.68
C GLN A 503 44.58 -28.99 -17.67
N ALA A 504 43.49 -28.24 -17.76
CA ALA A 504 42.48 -28.45 -18.79
C ALA A 504 42.92 -27.77 -20.09
N SER A 505 42.88 -28.50 -21.19
CA SER A 505 43.11 -27.98 -22.55
C SER A 505 41.83 -28.16 -23.37
N VAL A 506 41.64 -27.24 -24.32
CA VAL A 506 40.59 -27.32 -25.34
C VAL A 506 41.28 -27.32 -26.70
N GLU A 507 41.07 -28.39 -27.46
CA GLU A 507 41.49 -28.46 -28.86
C GLU A 507 40.29 -28.17 -29.75
N ILE A 508 40.44 -27.27 -30.72
CA ILE A 508 39.39 -26.92 -31.67
C ILE A 508 39.93 -26.98 -33.09
N LYS A 509 39.25 -27.70 -33.97
CA LYS A 509 39.57 -27.70 -35.40
C LYS A 509 38.31 -27.73 -36.26
N LYS A 510 38.46 -27.44 -37.55
CA LYS A 510 37.35 -27.51 -38.51
C LYS A 510 36.91 -28.97 -38.71
N ALA A 511 35.61 -29.23 -38.65
CA ALA A 511 35.09 -30.58 -38.87
C ALA A 511 35.13 -30.96 -40.37
N GLU A 512 35.37 -32.24 -40.66
CA GLU A 512 35.19 -32.78 -42.01
C GLU A 512 33.70 -32.93 -42.33
N LEU A 513 33.24 -32.27 -43.39
CA LEU A 513 31.86 -32.35 -43.87
C LEU A 513 31.72 -33.36 -45.02
N SER A 514 30.55 -33.98 -45.15
CA SER A 514 30.22 -34.77 -46.34
C SER A 514 30.15 -33.88 -47.59
N ASP A 515 30.19 -34.49 -48.77
CA ASP A 515 30.08 -33.76 -50.05
C ASP A 515 28.78 -32.93 -50.09
N GLU A 516 27.67 -33.47 -49.58
CA GLU A 516 26.37 -32.80 -49.52
C GLU A 516 26.38 -31.58 -48.58
N LEU A 517 26.90 -31.72 -47.36
CA LEU A 517 26.98 -30.61 -46.39
C LEU A 517 27.99 -29.54 -46.82
N SER A 518 29.01 -29.91 -47.61
CA SER A 518 29.98 -28.97 -48.15
C SER A 518 29.35 -27.95 -49.12
N GLU A 519 28.20 -28.28 -49.74
CA GLU A 519 27.46 -27.38 -50.62
C GLU A 519 26.85 -26.18 -49.89
N LEU A 520 26.62 -26.29 -48.57
CA LEU A 520 26.13 -25.18 -47.75
C LEU A 520 27.16 -24.04 -47.62
N GLY A 521 28.44 -24.30 -47.92
CA GLY A 521 29.49 -23.28 -47.95
C GLY A 521 29.60 -22.48 -46.64
N ASN A 522 29.46 -21.16 -46.73
CA ASN A 522 29.54 -20.26 -45.57
C ASN A 522 28.25 -20.21 -44.72
N ARG A 523 27.23 -21.01 -45.06
CA ARG A 523 25.95 -21.10 -44.33
C ARG A 523 25.97 -22.19 -43.24
N ILE A 524 27.11 -22.86 -43.06
CA ILE A 524 27.35 -23.84 -42.01
C ILE A 524 28.67 -23.53 -41.30
N LEU A 525 28.66 -23.60 -39.98
CA LEU A 525 29.86 -23.64 -39.15
C LEU A 525 29.92 -25.02 -38.50
N ALA A 526 30.94 -25.82 -38.79
CA ALA A 526 31.13 -27.13 -38.18
C ALA A 526 32.54 -27.27 -37.61
N ILE A 527 32.63 -27.61 -36.32
CA ILE A 527 33.89 -27.70 -35.60
C ILE A 527 33.95 -28.99 -34.76
N GLU A 528 35.15 -29.55 -34.66
CA GLU A 528 35.49 -30.57 -33.68
C GLU A 528 36.06 -29.87 -32.45
N ILE A 529 35.45 -30.10 -31.29
CA ILE A 529 35.95 -29.65 -30.00
C ILE A 529 36.31 -30.88 -29.16
N THR A 530 37.50 -30.86 -28.57
CA THR A 530 37.97 -31.85 -27.60
C THR A 530 38.35 -31.14 -26.31
N ILE A 531 37.87 -31.63 -25.17
CA ILE A 531 38.18 -31.08 -23.84
C ILE A 531 38.75 -32.19 -22.97
N ASP A 532 39.97 -31.99 -22.49
CA ASP A 532 40.66 -32.97 -21.66
C ASP A 532 39.94 -33.21 -20.33
N GLY A 533 39.65 -34.47 -20.02
CA GLY A 533 39.02 -34.88 -18.76
C GLY A 533 37.48 -34.80 -18.72
N LEU A 534 36.81 -34.41 -19.80
CA LEU A 534 35.34 -34.22 -19.85
C LEU A 534 34.52 -35.49 -19.56
N LYS A 535 35.09 -36.70 -19.77
CA LYS A 535 34.51 -38.03 -19.42
C LYS A 535 33.00 -38.19 -19.78
N GLY A 536 32.54 -37.55 -20.86
CA GLY A 536 31.16 -37.63 -21.35
C GLY A 536 30.15 -36.70 -20.64
N GLN A 537 30.61 -35.80 -19.77
CA GLN A 537 29.80 -34.71 -19.24
C GLN A 537 29.44 -33.72 -20.35
N GLU A 538 28.27 -33.11 -20.28
CA GLU A 538 27.86 -32.05 -21.20
C GLU A 538 28.57 -30.73 -20.87
N VAL A 539 28.92 -30.00 -21.91
CA VAL A 539 29.34 -28.59 -21.86
C VAL A 539 28.29 -27.72 -22.49
N THR A 540 28.21 -26.47 -22.07
CA THR A 540 27.46 -25.44 -22.78
C THR A 540 28.41 -24.74 -23.75
N LEU A 541 28.09 -24.74 -25.04
CA LEU A 541 28.83 -24.01 -26.07
C LEU A 541 28.04 -22.78 -26.50
N VAL A 542 28.74 -21.70 -26.83
CA VAL A 542 28.21 -20.54 -27.56
C VAL A 542 29.11 -20.33 -28.76
N LEU A 543 28.66 -20.73 -29.96
CA LEU A 543 29.45 -20.49 -31.18
C LEU A 543 28.89 -19.30 -31.95
N PRO A 544 29.74 -18.49 -32.61
CA PRO A 544 29.29 -17.34 -33.37
C PRO A 544 28.51 -17.76 -34.63
N LEU A 545 27.59 -16.91 -35.07
CA LEU A 545 26.84 -17.11 -36.31
C LEU A 545 27.77 -17.01 -37.53
N PRO A 546 27.75 -17.96 -38.48
CA PRO A 546 28.59 -17.89 -39.67
C PRO A 546 28.14 -16.78 -40.64
N GLU A 547 29.08 -16.19 -41.39
CA GLU A 547 28.84 -15.00 -42.25
C GLU A 547 27.72 -15.16 -43.31
N GLY A 548 27.30 -16.39 -43.62
CA GLY A 548 26.24 -16.68 -44.58
C GLY A 548 24.87 -17.00 -43.99
N LEU A 549 24.72 -16.96 -42.66
CA LEU A 549 23.49 -17.33 -41.97
C LEU A 549 22.92 -16.11 -41.23
N ASP A 550 21.71 -15.70 -41.59
CA ASP A 550 21.05 -14.55 -40.97
C ASP A 550 20.52 -14.98 -39.58
N PRO A 551 20.75 -14.21 -38.49
CA PRO A 551 20.09 -14.47 -37.20
C PRO A 551 18.55 -14.50 -37.28
N ASP A 552 17.95 -13.83 -38.26
CA ASP A 552 16.50 -13.88 -38.53
C ASP A 552 16.08 -15.20 -39.20
N ASP A 553 17.01 -15.97 -39.78
CA ASP A 553 16.73 -17.31 -40.31
C ASP A 553 16.45 -18.29 -39.16
N ASN A 554 15.79 -19.41 -39.49
CA ASN A 554 15.62 -20.50 -38.54
C ASN A 554 16.99 -21.18 -38.35
N VAL A 555 17.75 -20.82 -37.32
CA VAL A 555 19.08 -21.41 -37.06
C VAL A 555 18.98 -22.58 -36.09
N GLY A 556 19.69 -23.67 -36.36
CA GLY A 556 19.76 -24.86 -35.52
C GLY A 556 21.18 -25.18 -35.09
N ALA A 557 21.31 -25.75 -33.89
CA ALA A 557 22.53 -26.42 -33.47
C ALA A 557 22.40 -27.92 -33.69
N PHE A 558 23.51 -28.56 -34.03
CA PHE A 558 23.56 -29.98 -34.35
C PHE A 558 24.81 -30.60 -33.75
N HIS A 559 24.73 -31.89 -33.46
CA HIS A 559 25.91 -32.70 -33.20
C HIS A 559 25.89 -33.93 -34.09
N PHE A 560 27.07 -34.40 -34.49
CA PHE A 560 27.15 -35.59 -35.30
C PHE A 560 27.06 -36.85 -34.44
N ASN A 561 26.09 -37.71 -34.73
CA ASN A 561 25.97 -39.02 -34.13
C ASN A 561 26.59 -40.07 -35.07
N SER A 562 27.76 -40.60 -34.69
CA SER A 562 28.47 -41.60 -35.50
C SER A 562 27.74 -42.95 -35.57
N ALA A 563 26.79 -43.22 -34.68
CA ALA A 563 26.08 -44.51 -34.65
C ALA A 563 25.04 -44.62 -35.79
N ASN A 564 24.43 -43.50 -36.18
CA ASN A 564 23.50 -43.42 -37.30
C ASN A 564 24.06 -42.58 -38.48
N ASN A 565 25.26 -42.01 -38.34
CA ASN A 565 25.95 -41.21 -39.35
C ASN A 565 25.12 -39.98 -39.77
N ARG A 566 24.54 -39.28 -38.79
CA ARG A 566 23.63 -38.14 -39.00
C ARG A 566 23.90 -36.99 -38.03
N TRP A 567 23.44 -35.80 -38.41
CA TRP A 567 23.46 -34.61 -37.57
C TRP A 567 22.12 -34.46 -36.86
N GLU A 568 22.12 -34.74 -35.56
CA GLU A 568 20.90 -34.66 -34.76
C GLU A 568 20.74 -33.25 -34.20
N TYR A 569 19.51 -32.74 -34.28
CA TYR A 569 19.16 -31.43 -33.75
C TYR A 569 19.43 -31.34 -32.24
N ARG A 570 19.84 -30.15 -31.81
CA ARG A 570 19.94 -29.75 -30.41
C ARG A 570 19.20 -28.45 -30.20
N GLU A 571 18.42 -28.41 -29.14
CA GLU A 571 17.76 -27.19 -28.70
C GLU A 571 18.84 -26.15 -28.40
N ALA A 572 18.68 -24.98 -29.02
CA ALA A 572 19.66 -23.92 -28.99
C ALA A 572 19.01 -22.57 -28.72
N ILE A 573 19.75 -21.72 -28.03
CA ILE A 573 19.37 -20.37 -27.67
C ILE A 573 20.22 -19.42 -28.49
N ILE A 574 19.60 -18.65 -29.39
CA ILE A 574 20.32 -17.56 -30.05
C ILE A 574 20.49 -16.43 -29.03
N THR A 575 21.73 -16.05 -28.76
CA THR A 575 22.15 -14.93 -27.90
C THR A 575 22.82 -13.86 -28.76
N ASP A 576 23.06 -12.68 -28.20
CA ASP A 576 23.82 -11.63 -28.89
C ASP A 576 25.25 -12.06 -29.22
N ASP A 577 25.79 -13.03 -28.46
CA ASP A 577 27.13 -13.59 -28.62
C ASP A 577 27.20 -14.79 -29.60
N GLY A 578 26.06 -15.34 -30.04
CA GLY A 578 26.01 -16.47 -30.98
C GLY A 578 24.87 -17.45 -30.73
N VAL A 579 25.09 -18.74 -31.00
CA VAL A 579 24.12 -19.82 -30.76
C VAL A 579 24.62 -20.67 -29.61
N GLN A 580 23.88 -20.63 -28.49
CA GLN A 580 24.15 -21.37 -27.28
C GLN A 580 23.44 -22.72 -27.26
N PHE A 581 24.13 -23.82 -26.96
CA PHE A 581 23.53 -25.16 -26.82
C PHE A 581 24.37 -26.07 -25.94
N GLU A 582 23.76 -27.13 -25.39
CA GLU A 582 24.45 -28.15 -24.60
C GLU A 582 24.83 -29.36 -25.44
N THR A 583 26.01 -29.92 -25.19
CA THR A 583 26.49 -31.12 -25.88
C THR A 583 27.59 -31.83 -25.11
N ASN A 584 27.65 -33.15 -25.25
CA ASN A 584 28.80 -33.99 -24.87
C ASN A 584 29.39 -34.74 -26.08
N LEU A 585 28.94 -34.39 -27.30
CA LEU A 585 29.31 -35.03 -28.55
C LEU A 585 29.95 -34.00 -29.48
N SER A 586 30.91 -34.50 -30.27
CA SER A 586 31.73 -33.74 -31.22
C SER A 586 31.92 -34.62 -32.47
N PRO A 587 31.88 -34.08 -33.69
CA PRO A 587 31.77 -32.66 -34.04
C PRO A 587 30.39 -32.05 -33.79
N VAL A 588 30.37 -30.71 -33.71
CA VAL A 588 29.17 -29.87 -33.58
C VAL A 588 29.04 -28.93 -34.77
N ALA A 589 27.82 -28.53 -35.10
CA ALA A 589 27.56 -27.61 -36.20
C ALA A 589 26.42 -26.64 -35.90
N ILE A 590 26.49 -25.48 -36.55
CA ILE A 590 25.40 -24.51 -36.70
C ILE A 590 25.08 -24.37 -38.17
N ALA A 591 23.81 -24.51 -38.52
CA ALA A 591 23.30 -24.35 -39.88
C ALA A 591 21.84 -23.85 -39.85
N GLU A 592 21.26 -23.63 -41.02
CA GLU A 592 19.82 -23.43 -41.17
C GLU A 592 19.07 -24.69 -40.66
N ALA A 593 18.18 -24.49 -39.69
CA ALA A 593 17.35 -25.52 -39.09
C ALA A 593 16.26 -26.00 -40.04
N VAL A 594 16.11 -27.32 -40.10
CA VAL A 594 15.03 -27.97 -40.84
C VAL A 594 13.69 -27.64 -40.20
N GLU A 595 12.72 -27.20 -41.02
CA GLU A 595 11.38 -26.83 -40.59
C GLU A 595 10.70 -27.99 -39.84
N ILE A 596 10.29 -27.74 -38.59
CA ILE A 596 9.59 -28.73 -37.77
C ILE A 596 8.21 -28.99 -38.38
N PRO A 597 7.82 -30.25 -38.66
CA PRO A 597 6.52 -30.54 -39.25
C PRO A 597 5.39 -30.20 -38.28
N GLU A 598 4.30 -29.55 -38.71
CA GLU A 598 3.16 -29.29 -37.80
C GLU A 598 2.19 -30.45 -37.83
N ILE A 599 1.90 -31.12 -36.71
CA ILE A 599 0.87 -32.16 -36.67
C ILE A 599 -0.53 -31.51 -36.76
N THR A 600 -1.10 -31.49 -37.96
CA THR A 600 -2.41 -30.90 -38.24
C THR A 600 -3.59 -31.80 -37.91
N GLY A 601 -3.35 -33.08 -37.59
CA GLY A 601 -4.42 -34.00 -37.24
C GLY A 601 -3.96 -35.33 -36.67
N ALA A 602 -4.73 -35.83 -35.72
CA ALA A 602 -4.62 -37.18 -35.20
C ALA A 602 -6.02 -37.77 -35.04
N VAL A 603 -6.33 -38.81 -35.81
CA VAL A 603 -7.65 -39.46 -35.81
C VAL A 603 -7.55 -40.81 -35.09
N PRO A 604 -7.97 -40.90 -33.81
CA PRO A 604 -7.92 -42.14 -33.05
C PRO A 604 -9.10 -43.07 -33.35
N THR A 605 -8.80 -44.34 -33.59
CA THR A 605 -9.78 -45.45 -33.50
C THR A 605 -9.58 -46.21 -32.19
N SER A 606 -10.30 -47.31 -31.99
CA SER A 606 -10.09 -48.20 -30.84
C SER A 606 -8.76 -48.96 -30.86
N SER A 607 -8.06 -49.02 -32.01
CA SER A 607 -6.83 -49.82 -32.16
C SER A 607 -5.77 -49.21 -33.09
N SER A 608 -5.98 -47.98 -33.55
CA SER A 608 -5.04 -47.25 -34.41
C SER A 608 -5.15 -45.74 -34.22
N VAL A 609 -4.13 -45.01 -34.64
CA VAL A 609 -4.16 -43.55 -34.77
C VAL A 609 -3.61 -43.19 -36.14
N ALA A 610 -4.36 -42.41 -36.92
CA ALA A 610 -3.90 -41.84 -38.18
C ALA A 610 -3.42 -40.40 -37.95
N LEU A 611 -2.13 -40.17 -38.14
CA LEU A 611 -1.48 -38.87 -38.01
C LEU A 611 -1.43 -38.18 -39.38
N THR A 612 -1.58 -36.86 -39.39
CA THR A 612 -1.39 -35.98 -40.54
C THR A 612 -0.58 -34.76 -40.12
N TRP A 613 0.32 -34.28 -40.96
CA TRP A 613 1.14 -33.10 -40.69
C TRP A 613 1.34 -32.20 -41.91
N THR A 614 1.83 -30.98 -41.70
CA THR A 614 2.31 -30.08 -42.77
C THR A 614 3.83 -30.14 -42.85
N SER A 615 4.38 -29.88 -44.05
CA SER A 615 5.75 -29.40 -44.26
C SER A 615 5.98 -29.11 -45.74
N SER A 616 6.92 -28.21 -46.02
CA SER A 616 7.32 -27.76 -47.36
C SER A 616 8.60 -28.44 -47.88
N LEU A 617 9.10 -29.46 -47.18
CA LEU A 617 10.38 -30.14 -47.46
C LEU A 617 10.52 -30.56 -48.93
N VAL A 618 11.62 -30.16 -49.57
CA VAL A 618 11.97 -30.53 -50.96
C VAL A 618 13.13 -31.52 -50.92
N GLY A 619 12.84 -32.82 -51.06
CA GLY A 619 13.84 -33.89 -50.86
C GLY A 619 14.11 -34.16 -49.37
N GLY A 620 14.34 -35.44 -49.01
CA GLY A 620 14.53 -35.89 -47.62
C GLY A 620 13.58 -37.01 -47.19
N SER A 621 13.22 -37.04 -45.89
CA SER A 621 12.32 -38.05 -45.32
C SER A 621 11.63 -37.59 -44.03
N TYR A 622 10.58 -38.30 -43.60
CA TYR A 622 9.96 -38.13 -42.29
C TYR A 622 10.06 -39.40 -41.46
N GLU A 623 10.37 -39.26 -40.18
CA GLU A 623 10.36 -40.37 -39.23
C GLU A 623 9.25 -40.19 -38.20
N VAL A 624 8.50 -41.27 -37.96
CA VAL A 624 7.35 -41.31 -37.05
C VAL A 624 7.65 -42.25 -35.89
N TYR A 625 7.45 -41.75 -34.67
CA TYR A 625 7.73 -42.47 -33.43
C TYR A 625 6.47 -42.65 -32.59
N GLN A 626 6.42 -43.78 -31.87
CA GLN A 626 5.52 -44.01 -30.76
C GLN A 626 6.35 -44.04 -29.47
N GLY A 627 6.19 -43.02 -28.63
CA GLY A 627 7.14 -42.75 -27.55
C GLY A 627 8.54 -42.51 -28.11
N ASN A 628 9.49 -43.39 -27.77
CA ASN A 628 10.87 -43.34 -28.28
C ASN A 628 11.16 -44.43 -29.33
N THR A 629 10.15 -45.19 -29.76
CA THR A 629 10.32 -46.28 -30.73
C THR A 629 9.95 -45.78 -32.13
N LEU A 630 10.88 -45.88 -33.08
CA LEU A 630 10.61 -45.60 -34.49
C LEU A 630 9.57 -46.61 -35.01
N VAL A 631 8.43 -46.11 -35.50
CA VAL A 631 7.34 -46.94 -36.04
C VAL A 631 7.22 -46.85 -37.55
N GLY A 632 7.85 -45.88 -38.21
CA GLY A 632 7.92 -45.81 -39.67
C GLY A 632 8.74 -44.64 -40.20
N THR A 633 9.19 -44.76 -41.45
CA THR A 633 9.90 -43.72 -42.20
C THR A 633 9.21 -43.52 -43.56
N ILE A 634 9.00 -42.27 -43.96
CA ILE A 634 8.38 -41.87 -45.24
C ILE A 634 9.45 -41.23 -46.12
N THR A 635 9.78 -41.84 -47.26
CA THR A 635 10.92 -41.44 -48.12
C THR A 635 10.56 -41.20 -49.60
N ASN A 636 9.29 -41.31 -50.00
CA ASN A 636 8.89 -41.21 -51.42
C ASN A 636 8.28 -39.84 -51.75
N GLU A 637 8.73 -39.22 -52.84
CA GLU A 637 8.18 -37.96 -53.38
C GLU A 637 7.08 -38.21 -54.44
N PRO A 638 5.94 -37.46 -54.43
CA PRO A 638 5.56 -36.47 -53.42
C PRO A 638 5.21 -37.16 -52.09
N TYR A 639 5.70 -36.61 -50.98
CA TYR A 639 5.45 -37.21 -49.67
C TYR A 639 3.95 -37.32 -49.36
N THR A 640 3.55 -38.47 -48.82
CA THR A 640 2.28 -38.59 -48.13
C THR A 640 2.47 -38.12 -46.69
N TYR A 641 1.96 -36.93 -46.35
CA TYR A 641 2.06 -36.36 -44.99
C TYR A 641 1.08 -37.00 -44.01
N THR A 642 1.00 -38.33 -44.06
CA THR A 642 0.08 -39.13 -43.25
C THR A 642 0.75 -40.44 -42.85
N TYR A 643 0.56 -40.90 -41.61
CA TYR A 643 0.99 -42.23 -41.16
C TYR A 643 0.00 -42.84 -40.19
N THR A 644 -0.34 -44.12 -40.35
CA THR A 644 -1.27 -44.81 -39.44
C THR A 644 -0.52 -45.82 -38.58
N VAL A 645 -0.48 -45.57 -37.26
CA VAL A 645 0.04 -46.52 -36.27
C VAL A 645 -1.08 -47.47 -35.86
N THR A 646 -0.86 -48.79 -35.95
CA THR A 646 -1.88 -49.82 -35.70
C THR A 646 -1.46 -50.76 -34.56
N GLY A 647 -2.41 -51.55 -34.03
CA GLY A 647 -2.13 -52.51 -32.95
C GLY A 647 -2.15 -51.91 -31.55
N LEU A 648 -2.77 -50.74 -31.39
CA LEU A 648 -2.87 -50.01 -30.13
C LEU A 648 -3.98 -50.55 -29.23
N ARG A 649 -3.87 -50.36 -27.92
CA ARG A 649 -4.90 -50.71 -26.94
C ARG A 649 -5.94 -49.60 -26.88
N SER A 650 -7.22 -49.96 -26.78
CA SER A 650 -8.35 -48.99 -26.66
C SER A 650 -8.32 -48.26 -25.32
N GLY A 651 -8.76 -47.00 -25.29
CA GLY A 651 -8.78 -46.17 -24.09
C GLY A 651 -7.40 -45.89 -23.49
N THR A 652 -6.34 -46.03 -24.27
CA THR A 652 -4.95 -45.85 -23.84
C THR A 652 -4.37 -44.62 -24.52
N THR A 653 -3.74 -43.74 -23.74
CA THR A 653 -3.03 -42.57 -24.26
C THR A 653 -1.64 -42.96 -24.76
N TYR A 654 -1.30 -42.52 -25.96
CA TYR A 654 0.00 -42.70 -26.59
C TYR A 654 0.57 -41.35 -27.02
N THR A 655 1.87 -41.17 -26.83
CA THR A 655 2.62 -40.04 -27.38
C THR A 655 3.15 -40.41 -28.75
N PHE A 656 2.87 -39.58 -29.75
CA PHE A 656 3.43 -39.70 -31.09
C PHE A 656 4.34 -38.53 -31.39
N LYS A 657 5.45 -38.81 -32.07
CA LYS A 657 6.41 -37.79 -32.51
C LYS A 657 6.68 -37.91 -34.00
N VAL A 658 6.84 -36.78 -34.69
CA VAL A 658 7.21 -36.71 -36.10
C VAL A 658 8.37 -35.73 -36.25
N ARG A 659 9.41 -36.10 -37.00
CA ARG A 659 10.50 -35.20 -37.37
C ARG A 659 10.77 -35.28 -38.87
N ALA A 660 11.24 -34.17 -39.44
CA ALA A 660 11.71 -34.08 -40.81
C ALA A 660 13.23 -34.32 -40.85
N ILE A 661 13.71 -34.84 -41.98
CA ILE A 661 15.12 -35.02 -42.28
C ILE A 661 15.31 -34.47 -43.69
N ASP A 662 16.13 -33.45 -43.86
CA ASP A 662 16.33 -32.81 -45.16
C ASP A 662 17.25 -33.63 -46.09
N ALA A 663 17.56 -33.08 -47.27
CA ALA A 663 18.45 -33.71 -48.23
C ALA A 663 19.93 -33.75 -47.80
N ASN A 664 20.31 -33.00 -46.75
CA ASN A 664 21.65 -32.91 -46.20
C ASN A 664 21.84 -33.77 -44.94
N ASP A 665 20.87 -34.65 -44.62
CA ASP A 665 20.82 -35.45 -43.40
C ASP A 665 20.81 -34.62 -42.10
N LEU A 666 20.35 -33.36 -42.17
CA LEU A 666 20.02 -32.56 -40.99
C LEU A 666 18.62 -32.94 -40.52
N GLU A 667 18.47 -33.18 -39.22
CA GLU A 667 17.18 -33.53 -38.62
C GLU A 667 16.47 -32.27 -38.05
N SER A 668 15.15 -32.20 -38.11
CA SER A 668 14.37 -31.20 -37.35
C SER A 668 14.18 -31.66 -35.90
N ASP A 669 13.74 -30.75 -35.04
CA ASP A 669 13.13 -31.16 -33.76
C ASP A 669 11.84 -31.97 -33.99
N PHE A 670 11.33 -32.59 -32.93
CA PHE A 670 10.11 -33.36 -32.93
C PHE A 670 8.87 -32.47 -32.77
N ALA A 671 7.92 -32.65 -33.69
CA ALA A 671 6.53 -32.34 -33.43
C ALA A 671 5.91 -33.46 -32.59
N GLN A 672 5.21 -33.11 -31.51
CA GLN A 672 4.66 -34.09 -30.58
C GLN A 672 3.15 -33.90 -30.37
N ILE A 673 2.42 -35.01 -30.26
CA ILE A 673 1.02 -35.04 -29.85
C ILE A 673 0.71 -36.24 -28.94
N ASP A 674 -0.07 -36.02 -27.89
CA ASP A 674 -0.66 -37.09 -27.09
C ASP A 674 -2.07 -37.41 -27.60
N VAL A 675 -2.33 -38.69 -27.87
CA VAL A 675 -3.59 -39.15 -28.44
C VAL A 675 -4.12 -40.33 -27.65
N THR A 676 -5.32 -40.19 -27.09
CA THR A 676 -6.05 -41.30 -26.48
C THR A 676 -6.83 -42.04 -27.56
N THR A 677 -6.57 -43.34 -27.71
CA THR A 677 -7.38 -44.20 -28.60
C THR A 677 -8.83 -44.17 -28.14
N SER A 678 -9.74 -44.10 -29.10
CA SER A 678 -11.16 -44.00 -28.80
C SER A 678 -11.55 -45.14 -27.86
N GLY A 679 -12.11 -44.78 -26.70
CA GLY A 679 -12.97 -45.68 -25.97
C GLY A 679 -14.06 -46.15 -26.92
N SER A 680 -14.59 -47.34 -26.71
CA SER A 680 -15.70 -47.82 -27.53
C SER A 680 -16.98 -46.97 -27.25
N SER A 681 -17.08 -45.71 -27.70
CA SER A 681 -18.31 -44.89 -27.84
C SER A 681 -18.06 -43.37 -28.10
N GLY A 682 -18.64 -42.83 -29.19
CA GLY A 682 -19.52 -41.63 -29.23
C GLY A 682 -19.04 -40.17 -28.97
N GLY A 683 -18.42 -39.51 -29.97
CA GLY A 683 -18.79 -38.19 -30.56
C GLY A 683 -18.70 -36.82 -29.82
N GLY A 684 -17.94 -35.86 -30.41
CA GLY A 684 -18.35 -34.44 -30.65
C GLY A 684 -17.64 -33.30 -29.88
N GLY A 685 -17.03 -32.31 -30.59
CA GLY A 685 -16.35 -31.11 -30.03
C GLY A 685 -16.76 -29.74 -30.64
N GLY A 686 -16.06 -28.64 -30.29
CA GLY A 686 -16.14 -27.30 -30.96
C GLY A 686 -15.54 -26.09 -30.18
N GLY A 687 -14.80 -25.17 -30.85
CA GLY A 687 -14.13 -23.96 -30.29
C GLY A 687 -14.26 -22.66 -31.15
N SER A 688 -13.81 -21.49 -30.63
CA SER A 688 -13.80 -20.12 -31.24
C SER A 688 -12.66 -19.22 -30.70
N SER A 689 -12.10 -18.24 -31.45
CA SER A 689 -10.80 -17.52 -31.21
C SER A 689 -10.86 -15.96 -31.15
N THR A 690 -9.97 -15.28 -30.36
CA THR A 690 -9.84 -13.79 -30.18
C THR A 690 -8.39 -13.29 -29.88
N GLY A 691 -7.47 -13.20 -30.87
CA GLY A 691 -6.09 -12.72 -30.63
C GLY A 691 -5.50 -11.81 -31.73
N TYR A 692 -4.59 -10.92 -31.33
CA TYR A 692 -3.76 -10.01 -32.15
C TYR A 692 -2.30 -10.46 -32.11
N THR A 693 -1.56 -10.25 -33.21
CA THR A 693 -0.13 -10.55 -33.28
C THR A 693 0.61 -9.30 -33.74
N ILE A 694 1.62 -8.87 -32.99
CA ILE A 694 2.44 -7.71 -33.35
C ILE A 694 3.21 -8.01 -34.63
N SER A 695 3.14 -7.08 -35.59
CA SER A 695 3.82 -7.23 -36.88
C SER A 695 5.27 -6.79 -36.79
N ASP A 696 6.18 -7.71 -37.11
CA ASP A 696 7.61 -7.45 -37.28
C ASP A 696 7.88 -6.28 -38.26
N SER A 697 7.06 -6.15 -39.32
CA SER A 697 7.21 -5.08 -40.30
C SER A 697 6.91 -3.68 -39.75
N GLU A 698 5.97 -3.56 -38.80
CA GLU A 698 5.63 -2.29 -38.16
C GLU A 698 6.73 -1.89 -37.16
N VAL A 699 7.25 -2.86 -36.40
CA VAL A 699 8.38 -2.65 -35.48
C VAL A 699 9.62 -2.19 -36.25
N THR A 700 9.96 -2.87 -37.34
CA THR A 700 11.11 -2.52 -38.19
C THR A 700 11.01 -1.10 -38.75
N LYS A 701 9.80 -0.67 -39.12
CA LYS A 701 9.56 0.69 -39.63
C LYS A 701 9.81 1.76 -38.55
N GLN A 702 9.39 1.51 -37.32
CA GLN A 702 9.59 2.44 -36.20
C GLN A 702 11.06 2.49 -35.74
N LEU A 703 11.74 1.35 -35.74
CA LEU A 703 13.19 1.29 -35.48
C LEU A 703 13.97 2.12 -36.51
N ASN A 704 13.67 1.96 -37.80
CA ASN A 704 14.29 2.73 -38.88
C ASN A 704 13.99 4.24 -38.82
N ALA A 705 12.89 4.63 -38.17
CA ALA A 705 12.55 6.03 -37.95
C ALA A 705 13.33 6.65 -36.77
N GLY A 706 14.04 5.85 -35.97
CA GLY A 706 14.80 6.31 -34.81
C GLY A 706 13.92 6.71 -33.62
N ASN A 707 12.75 6.07 -33.47
CA ASN A 707 11.86 6.34 -32.35
C ASN A 707 12.52 5.96 -31.01
N LYS A 708 12.19 6.70 -29.94
CA LYS A 708 12.72 6.46 -28.59
C LYS A 708 12.16 5.18 -27.94
N ALA A 709 10.94 4.80 -28.30
CA ALA A 709 10.28 3.55 -27.90
C ALA A 709 9.46 3.02 -29.09
N ILE A 710 9.14 1.73 -29.08
CA ILE A 710 8.31 1.09 -30.09
C ILE A 710 6.87 1.06 -29.58
N THR A 711 5.98 1.81 -30.23
CA THR A 711 4.60 1.95 -29.79
C THR A 711 3.66 1.18 -30.72
N ILE A 712 2.92 0.22 -30.15
CA ILE A 712 1.94 -0.59 -30.85
C ILE A 712 0.57 -0.35 -30.25
N THR A 713 -0.32 0.26 -31.03
CA THR A 713 -1.75 0.37 -30.69
C THR A 713 -2.47 -0.86 -31.20
N VAL A 714 -3.10 -1.61 -30.31
CA VAL A 714 -3.89 -2.81 -30.68
C VAL A 714 -5.37 -2.45 -30.84
N PRO A 715 -6.13 -3.17 -31.69
CA PRO A 715 -7.55 -2.91 -31.86
C PRO A 715 -8.34 -3.13 -30.55
N GLU A 716 -9.39 -2.32 -30.36
CA GLU A 716 -10.32 -2.42 -29.22
C GLU A 716 -10.89 -3.84 -29.08
N GLY A 717 -10.98 -4.34 -27.84
CA GLY A 717 -11.52 -5.66 -27.53
C GLY A 717 -10.55 -6.84 -27.78
N THR A 718 -9.28 -6.55 -28.08
CA THR A 718 -8.22 -7.57 -28.19
C THR A 718 -7.94 -8.19 -26.81
N LYS A 719 -8.10 -9.53 -26.70
CA LYS A 719 -7.87 -10.25 -25.43
C LYS A 719 -6.53 -10.96 -25.33
N THR A 720 -5.95 -11.33 -26.47
CA THR A 720 -4.66 -12.02 -26.55
C THR A 720 -3.75 -11.25 -27.49
N ILE A 721 -2.55 -10.93 -27.05
CA ILE A 721 -1.52 -10.24 -27.83
C ILE A 721 -0.33 -11.18 -27.92
N ASN A 722 0.05 -11.55 -29.13
CA ASN A 722 1.21 -12.40 -29.39
C ASN A 722 2.35 -11.54 -29.92
N ILE A 723 3.52 -11.70 -29.32
CA ILE A 723 4.78 -11.09 -29.74
C ILE A 723 5.69 -12.26 -30.12
N SER A 724 6.15 -12.33 -31.37
CA SER A 724 7.13 -13.38 -31.69
C SER A 724 8.42 -13.11 -30.93
N VAL A 725 9.13 -14.17 -30.54
CA VAL A 725 10.44 -14.04 -29.88
C VAL A 725 11.40 -13.22 -30.74
N GLN A 726 11.36 -13.39 -32.07
CA GLN A 726 12.13 -12.57 -33.01
C GLN A 726 11.80 -11.07 -32.90
N THR A 727 10.52 -10.71 -32.91
CA THR A 727 10.10 -9.30 -32.82
C THR A 727 10.56 -8.69 -31.50
N TYR A 728 10.41 -9.42 -30.39
CA TYR A 728 10.82 -8.96 -29.08
C TYR A 728 12.34 -8.79 -28.96
N LYS A 729 13.12 -9.76 -29.46
CA LYS A 729 14.59 -9.67 -29.49
C LYS A 729 15.09 -8.49 -30.31
N LYS A 730 14.49 -8.20 -31.47
CA LYS A 730 14.83 -7.01 -32.27
C LYS A 730 14.65 -5.70 -31.50
N ILE A 731 13.61 -5.62 -30.69
CA ILE A 731 13.34 -4.45 -29.85
C ILE A 731 14.36 -4.38 -28.71
N ALA A 732 14.61 -5.49 -28.03
CA ALA A 732 15.59 -5.58 -26.94
C ALA A 732 17.02 -5.24 -27.41
N ALA A 733 17.45 -5.76 -28.55
CA ALA A 733 18.77 -5.48 -29.14
C ALA A 733 18.95 -4.01 -29.54
N ALA A 734 17.85 -3.29 -29.80
CA ALA A 734 17.87 -1.86 -30.07
C ALA A 734 17.88 -0.99 -28.79
N ASP A 735 17.82 -1.64 -27.61
CA ASP A 735 17.70 -0.99 -26.30
C ASP A 735 16.53 0.01 -26.29
N LYS A 736 15.34 -0.51 -26.62
CA LYS A 736 14.09 0.24 -26.73
C LYS A 736 13.01 -0.45 -25.93
N ASP A 737 12.14 0.34 -25.30
CA ASP A 737 10.95 -0.20 -24.66
C ASP A 737 9.88 -0.52 -25.71
N LEU A 738 9.12 -1.58 -25.46
CA LEU A 738 7.91 -1.91 -26.20
C LEU A 738 6.69 -1.40 -25.44
N VAL A 739 6.07 -0.34 -25.98
CA VAL A 739 4.81 0.22 -25.48
C VAL A 739 3.64 -0.40 -26.22
N ILE A 740 2.78 -1.11 -25.53
CA ILE A 740 1.57 -1.73 -26.08
C ILE A 740 0.35 -1.03 -25.51
N ASN A 741 -0.36 -0.29 -26.36
CA ASN A 741 -1.57 0.44 -25.98
C ASN A 741 -2.79 -0.39 -26.36
N THR A 742 -3.55 -0.86 -25.36
CA THR A 742 -4.93 -1.35 -25.53
C THR A 742 -5.93 -0.22 -25.30
N ASP A 743 -7.23 -0.53 -25.30
CA ASP A 743 -8.29 0.43 -24.99
C ASP A 743 -8.31 0.87 -23.52
N LYS A 744 -7.84 0.04 -22.58
CA LYS A 744 -7.89 0.34 -21.14
C LYS A 744 -6.63 0.03 -20.34
N VAL A 745 -5.77 -0.84 -20.86
CA VAL A 745 -4.50 -1.22 -20.22
C VAL A 745 -3.35 -0.98 -21.17
N SER A 746 -2.34 -0.26 -20.75
CA SER A 746 -1.09 -0.10 -21.49
C SER A 746 0.04 -0.81 -20.78
N PHE A 747 0.98 -1.33 -21.54
CA PHE A 747 2.19 -1.98 -21.03
C PHE A 747 3.41 -1.27 -21.59
N THR A 748 4.35 -0.90 -20.73
CA THR A 748 5.71 -0.54 -21.15
C THR A 748 6.61 -1.68 -20.73
N ILE A 749 7.13 -2.40 -21.71
CA ILE A 749 7.94 -3.61 -21.50
C ILE A 749 9.40 -3.23 -21.78
N PRO A 750 10.25 -3.15 -20.73
CA PRO A 750 11.67 -2.90 -20.89
C PRO A 750 12.40 -4.00 -21.66
N ALA A 751 13.55 -3.66 -22.21
CA ALA A 751 14.48 -4.64 -22.76
C ALA A 751 14.91 -5.62 -21.65
N GLY A 752 14.65 -6.92 -21.85
CA GLY A 752 15.01 -7.96 -20.86
C GLY A 752 13.89 -8.41 -19.92
N ALA A 753 12.74 -7.74 -19.92
CA ALA A 753 11.61 -8.07 -19.06
C ALA A 753 11.14 -9.54 -19.16
N PHE A 754 11.23 -10.15 -20.34
CA PHE A 754 10.97 -11.57 -20.55
C PHE A 754 12.24 -12.35 -20.91
N ALA A 755 12.48 -13.44 -20.18
CA ALA A 755 13.46 -14.44 -20.57
C ALA A 755 12.90 -15.26 -21.75
N VAL A 756 13.45 -15.03 -22.94
CA VAL A 756 13.07 -15.77 -24.15
C VAL A 756 14.29 -16.47 -24.74
N SER A 757 14.16 -17.79 -24.91
CA SER A 757 15.20 -18.66 -25.43
C SER A 757 14.92 -19.01 -26.89
N GLY A 758 15.96 -19.12 -27.72
CA GLY A 758 15.82 -19.52 -29.13
C GLY A 758 15.20 -18.44 -30.05
N SER A 759 14.90 -18.82 -31.29
CA SER A 759 14.31 -17.94 -32.32
C SER A 759 12.83 -18.20 -32.58
N SER A 760 12.32 -19.33 -32.11
CA SER A 760 10.94 -19.75 -32.28
C SER A 760 10.16 -19.56 -30.98
N GLY A 761 8.84 -19.42 -31.10
CA GLY A 761 7.96 -19.18 -29.97
C GLY A 761 7.44 -17.75 -29.91
N LYS A 762 6.66 -17.50 -28.86
CA LYS A 762 5.93 -16.25 -28.69
C LYS A 762 5.77 -15.90 -27.22
N ILE A 763 5.90 -14.62 -26.91
CA ILE A 763 5.37 -14.05 -25.68
C ILE A 763 3.87 -13.82 -25.93
N THR A 764 3.04 -14.44 -25.11
CA THR A 764 1.59 -14.28 -25.18
C THR A 764 1.13 -13.49 -23.96
N LEU A 765 0.67 -12.26 -24.18
CA LEU A 765 -0.02 -11.46 -23.17
C LEU A 765 -1.53 -11.68 -23.31
N LYS A 766 -2.22 -11.82 -22.20
CA LYS A 766 -3.68 -11.85 -22.18
C LYS A 766 -4.21 -10.82 -21.20
N VAL A 767 -5.20 -10.07 -21.65
CA VAL A 767 -5.93 -9.10 -20.85
C VAL A 767 -7.40 -9.45 -20.95
N SER A 768 -8.05 -9.65 -19.81
CA SER A 768 -9.48 -9.98 -19.76
C SER A 768 -10.19 -9.20 -18.68
N GLU A 769 -11.23 -8.48 -19.07
CA GLU A 769 -12.17 -7.89 -18.10
C GLU A 769 -13.06 -8.99 -17.49
N LEU A 770 -13.07 -9.07 -16.16
CA LEU A 770 -13.93 -10.00 -15.44
C LEU A 770 -15.33 -9.37 -15.24
N THR A 771 -16.33 -9.93 -15.91
CA THR A 771 -17.72 -9.46 -15.87
C THR A 771 -18.51 -9.97 -14.65
N ALA A 772 -18.00 -10.97 -13.93
CA ALA A 772 -18.59 -11.54 -12.72
C ALA A 772 -17.82 -11.11 -11.47
N SER A 773 -17.57 -9.80 -11.32
CA SER A 773 -16.77 -9.23 -10.24
C SER A 773 -17.36 -9.42 -8.84
N LYS A 774 -18.60 -9.93 -8.70
CA LYS A 774 -19.28 -10.03 -7.40
C LYS A 774 -18.47 -10.81 -6.35
N ASP A 775 -17.93 -11.98 -6.71
CA ASP A 775 -17.14 -12.80 -5.77
C ASP A 775 -15.82 -12.14 -5.35
N LEU A 776 -15.31 -11.20 -6.14
CA LEU A 776 -14.09 -10.44 -5.86
C LEU A 776 -14.40 -9.12 -5.13
N THR A 777 -15.54 -8.50 -5.43
CA THR A 777 -16.02 -7.30 -4.73
C THR A 777 -16.58 -7.63 -3.35
N ASP A 778 -17.15 -8.82 -3.14
CA ASP A 778 -17.58 -9.30 -1.82
C ASP A 778 -16.40 -9.55 -0.87
N LYS A 779 -15.16 -9.56 -1.40
CA LYS A 779 -13.91 -9.69 -0.64
C LYS A 779 -13.17 -8.37 -0.46
N LEU A 780 -13.73 -7.26 -0.94
CA LEU A 780 -13.22 -5.93 -0.63
C LEU A 780 -13.46 -5.64 0.85
N ASP A 781 -12.52 -4.91 1.45
CA ASP A 781 -12.78 -4.30 2.75
C ASP A 781 -13.97 -3.34 2.63
N ALA A 782 -14.76 -3.20 3.69
CA ALA A 782 -15.89 -2.27 3.69
C ALA A 782 -15.46 -0.80 3.48
N SER A 783 -14.19 -0.49 3.72
CA SER A 783 -13.56 0.81 3.46
C SER A 783 -13.05 0.98 2.02
N MET A 784 -13.23 0.01 1.12
CA MET A 784 -12.73 0.08 -0.26
C MET A 784 -13.87 0.03 -1.27
N LYS A 785 -13.82 0.94 -2.25
CA LYS A 785 -14.76 1.00 -3.36
C LYS A 785 -14.06 0.66 -4.67
N LEU A 786 -14.60 -0.31 -5.40
CA LEU A 786 -14.11 -0.65 -6.74
C LEU A 786 -14.39 0.49 -7.71
N VAL A 787 -13.33 0.99 -8.35
CA VAL A 787 -13.40 1.97 -9.42
C VAL A 787 -13.19 1.25 -10.75
N GLY A 788 -14.28 1.04 -11.49
CA GLY A 788 -14.23 0.39 -12.80
C GLY A 788 -14.36 -1.13 -12.77
N LYS A 789 -13.40 -1.83 -13.38
CA LYS A 789 -13.44 -3.29 -13.60
C LYS A 789 -12.19 -3.96 -13.06
N VAL A 790 -12.30 -5.26 -12.81
CA VAL A 790 -11.15 -6.12 -12.51
C VAL A 790 -10.58 -6.66 -13.83
N PHE A 791 -9.28 -6.46 -14.02
CA PHE A 791 -8.53 -6.97 -15.17
C PHE A 791 -7.73 -8.21 -14.76
N ASP A 792 -7.96 -9.34 -15.42
CA ASP A 792 -7.11 -10.53 -15.32
C ASP A 792 -6.02 -10.44 -16.39
N ILE A 793 -4.79 -10.18 -15.95
CA ILE A 793 -3.62 -10.05 -16.80
C ILE A 793 -2.77 -11.30 -16.61
N THR A 794 -2.40 -11.95 -17.71
CA THR A 794 -1.47 -13.09 -17.67
C THR A 794 -0.48 -13.02 -18.82
N SER A 795 0.68 -13.62 -18.62
CA SER A 795 1.69 -13.77 -19.67
C SER A 795 2.24 -15.18 -19.73
N THR A 796 2.76 -15.55 -20.90
CA THR A 796 3.54 -16.77 -21.08
C THR A 796 4.64 -16.50 -22.10
N PRO A 797 5.94 -16.54 -21.70
CA PRO A 797 6.44 -16.77 -20.35
C PRO A 797 6.08 -15.61 -19.38
N ALA A 798 6.26 -15.84 -18.07
CA ALA A 798 6.11 -14.78 -17.07
C ALA A 798 7.30 -13.81 -17.11
N PRO A 799 7.10 -12.51 -16.79
CA PRO A 799 8.20 -11.56 -16.72
C PRO A 799 9.23 -11.98 -15.65
N GLN A 800 10.50 -11.63 -15.88
CA GLN A 800 11.63 -11.83 -14.97
C GLN A 800 12.13 -10.51 -14.38
N GLU A 801 11.80 -9.39 -15.01
CA GLU A 801 12.05 -8.03 -14.53
C GLU A 801 10.73 -7.26 -14.46
N GLU A 802 10.79 -6.02 -13.96
CA GLU A 802 9.60 -5.19 -13.83
C GLU A 802 9.05 -4.77 -15.19
N VAL A 803 7.72 -4.80 -15.30
CA VAL A 803 6.97 -4.26 -16.42
C VAL A 803 6.07 -3.16 -15.87
N ASP A 804 6.09 -1.99 -16.50
CA ASP A 804 5.18 -0.91 -16.13
C ASP A 804 3.83 -1.14 -16.80
N VAL A 805 2.77 -1.01 -16.01
CA VAL A 805 1.40 -1.22 -16.42
C VAL A 805 0.61 0.03 -16.08
N THR A 806 -0.14 0.52 -17.06
CA THR A 806 -1.03 1.67 -16.89
C THR A 806 -2.46 1.21 -17.06
N ILE A 807 -3.31 1.45 -16.05
CA ILE A 807 -4.75 1.17 -16.14
C ILE A 807 -5.49 2.51 -16.24
N SER A 808 -6.23 2.70 -17.33
CA SER A 808 -7.07 3.88 -17.50
C SER A 808 -8.37 3.74 -16.71
N TYR A 809 -8.71 4.81 -15.99
CA TYR A 809 -10.02 5.02 -15.37
C TYR A 809 -10.84 6.08 -16.11
N ASP A 810 -10.45 6.43 -17.35
CA ASP A 810 -11.15 7.43 -18.15
C ASP A 810 -12.61 7.03 -18.40
N GLY A 811 -13.50 8.02 -18.28
CA GLY A 811 -14.94 7.82 -18.43
C GLY A 811 -15.64 7.03 -17.32
N LEU A 812 -14.96 6.71 -16.21
CA LEU A 812 -15.58 6.11 -15.03
C LEU A 812 -16.23 7.16 -14.12
N ASP A 813 -17.23 6.75 -13.35
CA ASP A 813 -17.92 7.61 -12.39
C ASP A 813 -17.12 7.70 -11.08
N LEU A 814 -16.41 8.81 -10.90
CA LEU A 814 -15.66 9.14 -9.68
C LEU A 814 -16.47 10.01 -8.70
N SER A 815 -17.80 10.12 -8.85
CA SER A 815 -18.58 10.97 -7.97
C SER A 815 -18.45 10.56 -6.49
N GLY A 816 -17.92 11.49 -5.68
CA GLY A 816 -17.66 11.30 -4.26
C GLY A 816 -16.38 10.55 -3.91
N ILE A 817 -15.49 10.31 -4.88
CA ILE A 817 -14.16 9.74 -4.68
C ILE A 817 -13.13 10.85 -4.91
N ASP A 818 -12.18 10.99 -3.98
CA ASP A 818 -11.01 11.85 -4.16
C ASP A 818 -9.96 11.06 -4.98
N GLU A 819 -9.43 11.66 -6.04
CA GLU A 819 -8.45 10.98 -6.93
C GLU A 819 -7.14 10.67 -6.20
N ASP A 820 -6.81 11.43 -5.15
CA ASP A 820 -5.68 11.16 -4.25
C ASP A 820 -5.82 9.84 -3.48
N LEU A 821 -7.04 9.29 -3.38
CA LEU A 821 -7.34 8.02 -2.67
C LEU A 821 -7.43 6.82 -3.62
N LEU A 822 -7.08 7.01 -4.89
CA LEU A 822 -7.02 5.93 -5.87
C LEU A 822 -5.67 5.20 -5.79
N ASP A 823 -5.73 3.88 -5.77
CA ASP A 823 -4.57 3.04 -5.97
C ASP A 823 -4.93 1.79 -6.80
N VAL A 824 -3.94 1.19 -7.43
CA VAL A 824 -4.06 -0.13 -8.04
C VAL A 824 -3.81 -1.18 -6.96
N TYR A 825 -4.70 -2.15 -6.92
CA TYR A 825 -4.55 -3.34 -6.07
C TYR A 825 -4.45 -4.57 -6.94
N TRP A 826 -3.62 -5.51 -6.51
CA TRP A 826 -3.64 -6.86 -7.03
C TRP A 826 -4.37 -7.80 -6.07
N TYR A 827 -5.00 -8.84 -6.62
CA TYR A 827 -5.73 -9.82 -5.83
C TYR A 827 -4.86 -11.03 -5.55
N ASP A 828 -4.50 -11.22 -4.28
CA ASP A 828 -3.83 -12.43 -3.81
C ASP A 828 -4.84 -13.58 -3.72
N GLU A 829 -4.78 -14.51 -4.68
CA GLU A 829 -5.66 -15.67 -4.69
C GLU A 829 -5.37 -16.67 -3.55
N ALA A 830 -4.16 -16.67 -2.99
CA ALA A 830 -3.77 -17.57 -1.92
C ALA A 830 -4.38 -17.12 -0.58
N ASP A 831 -4.29 -15.82 -0.29
CA ASP A 831 -4.81 -15.23 0.95
C ASP A 831 -6.24 -14.69 0.80
N GLY A 832 -6.69 -14.54 -0.44
CA GLY A 832 -8.03 -14.10 -0.80
C GLY A 832 -8.25 -12.59 -0.63
N THR A 833 -7.19 -11.79 -0.58
CA THR A 833 -7.20 -10.36 -0.23
C THR A 833 -6.67 -9.47 -1.34
N TRP A 834 -7.12 -8.21 -1.37
CA TRP A 834 -6.56 -7.16 -2.22
C TRP A 834 -5.34 -6.53 -1.54
N VAL A 835 -4.27 -6.32 -2.30
CA VAL A 835 -2.99 -5.76 -1.81
C VAL A 835 -2.62 -4.57 -2.68
N ALA A 836 -2.33 -3.43 -2.05
CA ALA A 836 -1.97 -2.17 -2.70
C ALA A 836 -0.65 -2.33 -3.48
N MET A 837 -0.56 -1.66 -4.63
CA MET A 837 0.62 -1.65 -5.51
C MET A 837 1.33 -0.29 -5.51
N ASP A 838 0.85 0.69 -4.73
CA ASP A 838 1.42 2.04 -4.64
C ASP A 838 1.53 2.73 -6.01
N GLY A 839 0.52 2.54 -6.87
CA GLY A 839 0.45 3.12 -8.19
C GLY A 839 0.46 4.66 -8.18
N ARG A 840 1.04 5.23 -9.24
CA ARG A 840 1.11 6.67 -9.51
C ARG A 840 -0.12 7.08 -10.31
N VAL A 841 -0.96 7.93 -9.72
CA VAL A 841 -2.10 8.53 -10.40
C VAL A 841 -1.61 9.63 -11.34
N ASP A 842 -1.99 9.55 -12.61
CA ASP A 842 -1.85 10.62 -13.60
C ASP A 842 -3.22 11.22 -13.89
N GLU A 843 -3.56 12.27 -13.14
CA GLU A 843 -4.84 13.01 -13.29
C GLU A 843 -5.01 13.61 -14.70
N SER A 844 -3.92 13.83 -15.43
CA SER A 844 -4.01 14.45 -16.75
C SER A 844 -4.49 13.48 -17.84
N ASP A 845 -4.14 12.20 -17.67
CA ASP A 845 -4.50 11.10 -18.58
C ASP A 845 -5.58 10.16 -18.01
N ASN A 846 -6.14 10.48 -16.83
CA ASN A 846 -7.11 9.65 -16.10
C ASN A 846 -6.64 8.19 -16.00
N ALA A 847 -5.41 7.99 -15.55
CA ALA A 847 -4.78 6.68 -15.51
C ALA A 847 -3.93 6.48 -14.25
N ILE A 848 -3.71 5.21 -13.88
CA ILE A 848 -2.79 4.85 -12.79
C ILE A 848 -1.71 3.92 -13.34
N GLU A 849 -0.46 4.29 -13.08
CA GLU A 849 0.75 3.58 -13.50
C GLU A 849 1.38 2.83 -12.32
N PHE A 850 1.78 1.58 -12.53
CA PHE A 850 2.46 0.77 -11.51
C PHE A 850 3.40 -0.25 -12.16
N SER A 851 4.47 -0.62 -11.45
CA SER A 851 5.44 -1.62 -11.91
C SER A 851 5.18 -2.98 -11.27
N THR A 852 5.36 -4.07 -12.02
CA THR A 852 5.17 -5.43 -11.48
C THR A 852 6.04 -6.48 -12.17
N THR A 853 6.53 -7.45 -11.38
CA THR A 853 7.27 -8.65 -11.86
C THR A 853 6.39 -9.89 -12.01
N HIS A 854 5.09 -9.75 -11.77
CA HIS A 854 4.11 -10.82 -11.92
C HIS A 854 2.84 -10.24 -12.52
N PHE A 855 2.06 -11.06 -13.22
CA PHE A 855 0.73 -10.66 -13.68
C PHE A 855 -0.33 -11.49 -12.97
N SER A 856 -1.37 -10.81 -12.48
CA SER A 856 -2.51 -11.41 -11.81
C SER A 856 -3.79 -10.61 -12.11
N LYS A 857 -4.72 -10.56 -11.15
CA LYS A 857 -5.94 -9.75 -11.23
C LYS A 857 -5.67 -8.39 -10.59
N TYR A 858 -5.90 -7.33 -11.35
CA TYR A 858 -5.72 -5.95 -10.90
C TYR A 858 -7.04 -5.19 -10.93
N ALA A 859 -7.18 -4.24 -10.02
CA ALA A 859 -8.29 -3.31 -10.00
C ALA A 859 -7.84 -1.96 -9.46
N VAL A 860 -8.46 -0.89 -9.96
CA VAL A 860 -8.37 0.43 -9.32
C VAL A 860 -9.39 0.45 -8.18
N LEU A 861 -8.93 0.68 -6.97
CA LEU A 861 -9.79 0.83 -5.79
C LEU A 861 -9.60 2.23 -5.21
N ALA A 862 -10.69 2.78 -4.68
CA ALA A 862 -10.67 3.99 -3.87
C ALA A 862 -10.85 3.61 -2.40
N SER A 863 -10.03 4.18 -1.51
CA SER A 863 -10.38 4.15 -0.09
C SER A 863 -11.59 5.07 0.15
N GLU A 864 -12.65 4.56 0.79
CA GLU A 864 -13.86 5.34 1.12
C GLU A 864 -13.59 6.37 2.23
N GLU A 865 -12.57 6.15 3.06
CA GLU A 865 -12.12 7.06 4.11
C GLU A 865 -10.58 7.08 4.13
N PRO A 866 -9.91 8.25 4.08
CA PRO A 866 -8.48 8.31 4.37
C PRO A 866 -8.23 7.81 5.79
N LEU A 867 -7.11 7.09 5.99
CA LEU A 867 -6.61 6.75 7.33
C LEU A 867 -6.30 8.05 8.09
N THR A 868 -7.31 8.59 8.77
CA THR A 868 -7.24 9.89 9.43
C THR A 868 -6.89 9.73 10.91
N PHE A 869 -6.16 10.72 11.43
CA PHE A 869 -5.84 10.79 12.85
C PHE A 869 -6.66 11.88 13.53
N THR A 870 -7.11 11.60 14.75
CA THR A 870 -7.94 12.51 15.53
C THR A 870 -7.29 13.87 15.75
N ASP A 871 -5.95 13.91 15.86
CA ASP A 871 -5.13 15.08 16.10
C ASP A 871 -4.63 15.79 14.84
N VAL A 872 -4.98 15.31 13.63
CA VAL A 872 -4.67 15.99 12.36
C VAL A 872 -5.88 16.61 11.68
N LYS A 873 -7.11 16.41 12.18
CA LYS A 873 -8.37 16.85 11.54
C LYS A 873 -8.37 18.31 11.06
N ASN A 874 -7.79 19.22 11.83
CA ASN A 874 -7.68 20.65 11.52
C ASN A 874 -6.22 21.10 11.31
N HIS A 875 -5.31 20.16 11.04
CA HIS A 875 -3.89 20.43 10.91
C HIS A 875 -3.52 20.75 9.46
N TRP A 876 -2.65 21.73 9.24
CA TRP A 876 -2.27 22.19 7.89
C TRP A 876 -1.63 21.08 7.04
N ALA A 877 -0.91 20.15 7.67
CA ALA A 877 -0.26 19.02 7.01
C ALA A 877 -1.16 17.77 6.88
N LYS A 878 -2.47 17.88 7.14
CA LYS A 878 -3.40 16.73 7.16
C LYS A 878 -3.30 15.89 5.88
N ALA A 879 -3.50 16.52 4.72
CA ALA A 879 -3.49 15.84 3.43
C ALA A 879 -2.16 15.13 3.17
N ASP A 880 -1.03 15.83 3.36
CA ASP A 880 0.30 15.25 3.19
C ASP A 880 0.58 14.07 4.15
N ILE A 881 0.06 14.14 5.38
CA ILE A 881 0.22 13.06 6.37
C ILE A 881 -0.60 11.84 5.96
N GLU A 882 -1.86 12.03 5.60
CA GLU A 882 -2.76 10.94 5.21
C GLU A 882 -2.23 10.23 3.96
N TYR A 883 -1.81 10.99 2.95
CA TYR A 883 -1.17 10.46 1.74
C TYR A 883 0.07 9.60 2.06
N MET A 884 0.99 10.10 2.89
CA MET A 884 2.22 9.34 3.20
C MET A 884 2.00 8.14 4.12
N VAL A 885 0.86 8.08 4.82
CA VAL A 885 0.45 6.91 5.60
C VAL A 885 -0.14 5.84 4.70
N GLU A 886 -0.93 6.24 3.71
CA GLU A 886 -1.47 5.35 2.69
C GLU A 886 -0.36 4.69 1.88
N LYS A 887 0.64 5.46 1.44
CA LYS A 887 1.87 4.94 0.79
C LYS A 887 2.79 4.12 1.70
N GLY A 888 2.38 3.85 2.95
CA GLY A 888 3.12 3.00 3.90
C GLY A 888 4.46 3.56 4.42
N VAL A 889 4.89 4.73 3.95
CA VAL A 889 6.16 5.38 4.32
C VAL A 889 6.13 5.86 5.77
N VAL A 890 5.03 6.52 6.14
CA VAL A 890 4.82 7.13 7.45
C VAL A 890 3.76 6.34 8.22
N LYS A 891 3.85 6.33 9.56
CA LYS A 891 2.85 5.68 10.43
C LYS A 891 2.50 6.59 11.60
N GLY A 892 1.24 6.48 12.05
CA GLY A 892 0.80 7.04 13.32
C GLY A 892 1.62 6.50 14.50
N ILE A 893 1.63 7.24 15.60
CA ILE A 893 2.19 6.74 16.85
C ILE A 893 1.25 5.72 17.51
N THR A 894 -0.04 5.82 17.19
CA THR A 894 -1.08 4.80 17.43
C THR A 894 -1.96 4.71 16.18
N ASP A 895 -2.94 3.79 16.20
CA ASP A 895 -3.91 3.65 15.11
C ASP A 895 -4.79 4.91 14.91
N THR A 896 -4.86 5.82 15.89
CA THR A 896 -5.77 7.00 15.87
C THR A 896 -5.07 8.34 16.13
N LYS A 897 -3.76 8.34 16.42
CA LYS A 897 -2.97 9.54 16.73
C LYS A 897 -1.69 9.60 15.92
N PHE A 898 -1.41 10.76 15.32
CA PHE A 898 -0.19 11.01 14.54
C PHE A 898 0.90 11.76 15.31
N ALA A 899 0.51 12.63 16.23
CA ALA A 899 1.32 13.62 16.93
C ALA A 899 2.06 14.58 15.97
N PRO A 900 1.34 15.41 15.18
CA PRO A 900 1.93 16.23 14.12
C PRO A 900 2.91 17.29 14.62
N ASN A 901 2.70 17.81 15.84
CA ASN A 901 3.51 18.87 16.43
C ASN A 901 4.68 18.35 17.28
N ASP A 902 4.73 17.05 17.55
CA ASP A 902 5.80 16.47 18.36
C ASP A 902 7.12 16.48 17.56
N PRO A 903 8.27 16.72 18.21
CA PRO A 903 9.55 16.64 17.55
C PRO A 903 9.86 15.20 17.13
N ILE A 904 10.52 15.03 15.99
CA ILE A 904 10.96 13.72 15.51
C ILE A 904 12.44 13.46 15.85
N THR A 905 12.78 12.21 16.17
CA THR A 905 14.18 11.84 16.43
C THR A 905 14.97 11.60 15.14
N ARG A 906 16.30 11.72 15.22
CA ARG A 906 17.23 11.41 14.11
C ARG A 906 17.04 9.98 13.56
N ALA A 907 16.84 8.99 14.44
CA ALA A 907 16.60 7.61 14.01
C ALA A 907 15.24 7.44 13.31
N GLN A 908 14.20 8.09 13.82
CA GLN A 908 12.89 8.08 13.18
C GLN A 908 12.94 8.71 11.79
N PHE A 909 13.57 9.88 11.65
CA PHE A 909 13.69 10.55 10.36
C PHE A 909 14.51 9.71 9.35
N ALA A 910 15.61 9.09 9.79
CA ALA A 910 16.40 8.18 8.94
C ALA A 910 15.57 7.00 8.42
N ALA A 911 14.74 6.40 9.28
CA ALA A 911 13.86 5.31 8.88
C ALA A 911 12.81 5.75 7.86
N LEU A 912 12.25 6.96 7.99
CA LEU A 912 11.28 7.48 7.03
C LEU A 912 11.93 7.75 5.66
N VAL A 913 13.14 8.33 5.63
CA VAL A 913 13.88 8.58 4.38
C VAL A 913 14.19 7.27 3.67
N VAL A 914 14.71 6.26 4.37
CA VAL A 914 15.01 4.92 3.81
C VAL A 914 13.77 4.29 3.18
N ARG A 915 12.62 4.36 3.85
CA ARG A 915 11.35 3.83 3.32
C ARG A 915 10.86 4.61 2.11
N ALA A 916 10.93 5.95 2.15
CA ALA A 916 10.48 6.80 1.07
C ALA A 916 11.21 6.53 -0.25
N ILE A 917 12.50 6.18 -0.20
CA ILE A 917 13.29 5.88 -1.40
C ILE A 917 13.40 4.39 -1.71
N GLY A 918 12.60 3.54 -1.04
CA GLY A 918 12.57 2.09 -1.31
C GLY A 918 13.82 1.31 -0.90
N LEU A 919 14.69 1.85 -0.03
CA LEU A 919 15.87 1.12 0.43
C LEU A 919 15.50 0.04 1.46
N GLU A 920 16.07 -1.15 1.30
CA GLU A 920 15.90 -2.24 2.26
C GLU A 920 16.71 -2.00 3.54
N ALA A 921 16.09 -2.22 4.70
CA ALA A 921 16.77 -2.20 5.99
C ALA A 921 17.88 -3.26 6.06
N ASP A 922 19.05 -2.90 6.58
CA ASP A 922 20.24 -3.77 6.60
C ASP A 922 20.69 -4.10 8.04
N PRO A 923 19.95 -4.93 8.82
CA PRO A 923 20.32 -5.25 10.20
C PRO A 923 21.63 -6.05 10.36
N GLY A 924 22.22 -6.52 9.26
CA GLY A 924 23.47 -7.27 9.21
C GLY A 924 24.70 -6.36 9.07
N TYR A 925 24.52 -5.16 8.51
CA TYR A 925 25.61 -4.21 8.33
C TYR A 925 26.09 -3.68 9.69
N ALA A 926 27.39 -3.73 9.91
CA ALA A 926 28.00 -3.31 11.16
C ALA A 926 28.20 -1.80 11.18
N LEU A 927 27.53 -1.11 12.09
CA LEU A 927 27.72 0.31 12.33
C LEU A 927 28.93 0.57 13.24
N SER A 928 29.65 1.67 12.99
CA SER A 928 30.72 2.16 13.88
C SER A 928 30.18 2.93 15.09
N PHE A 929 28.87 3.17 15.14
CA PHE A 929 28.21 3.95 16.18
C PHE A 929 27.97 3.11 17.44
N SER A 930 28.54 3.51 18.57
CA SER A 930 28.41 2.78 19.84
C SER A 930 27.05 2.94 20.52
N ASP A 931 26.31 3.99 20.17
CA ASP A 931 25.01 4.35 20.74
C ASP A 931 23.82 3.80 19.93
N VAL A 932 24.08 3.05 18.85
CA VAL A 932 23.06 2.41 18.01
C VAL A 932 23.06 0.90 18.31
N ASN A 933 22.10 0.47 19.13
CA ASN A 933 22.03 -0.92 19.58
C ASN A 933 21.31 -1.82 18.56
N LYS A 934 21.91 -2.96 18.23
CA LYS A 934 21.39 -3.97 17.28
C LYS A 934 19.99 -4.49 17.57
N SER A 935 19.55 -4.45 18.83
CA SER A 935 18.20 -4.90 19.20
C SER A 935 17.11 -3.84 19.00
N GLN A 936 17.48 -2.61 18.64
CA GLN A 936 16.54 -1.51 18.48
C GLN A 936 15.85 -1.59 17.12
N TRP A 937 14.58 -1.18 17.09
CA TRP A 937 13.72 -1.26 15.90
C TRP A 937 14.29 -0.52 14.69
N TYR A 938 15.04 0.57 14.90
CA TYR A 938 15.61 1.43 13.86
C TYR A 938 16.99 0.97 13.36
N TYR A 939 17.56 -0.11 13.91
CA TYR A 939 18.95 -0.47 13.61
C TYR A 939 19.14 -0.77 12.12
N GLY A 940 18.22 -1.53 11.51
CA GLY A 940 18.33 -1.93 10.11
C GLY A 940 18.27 -0.73 9.15
N GLU A 941 17.33 0.19 9.38
CA GLU A 941 17.18 1.38 8.56
C GLU A 941 18.35 2.35 8.73
N VAL A 942 18.84 2.58 9.95
CA VAL A 942 20.03 3.43 10.17
C VAL A 942 21.26 2.81 9.51
N ALA A 943 21.40 1.49 9.54
CA ALA A 943 22.48 0.78 8.89
C ALA A 943 22.42 0.89 7.36
N ALA A 944 21.23 0.75 6.77
CA ALA A 944 21.01 0.96 5.33
C ALA A 944 21.31 2.41 4.92
N ALA A 945 20.78 3.39 5.66
CA ALA A 945 21.02 4.80 5.42
C ALA A 945 22.51 5.15 5.50
N PHE A 946 23.26 4.56 6.45
CA PHE A 946 24.69 4.80 6.59
C PHE A 946 25.48 4.17 5.43
N LYS A 947 25.14 2.93 5.05
CA LYS A 947 25.75 2.23 3.92
C LYS A 947 25.51 2.98 2.59
N ALA A 948 24.33 3.57 2.42
CA ALA A 948 23.96 4.38 1.27
C ALA A 948 24.55 5.81 1.28
N GLY A 949 25.24 6.21 2.35
CA GLY A 949 25.80 7.56 2.48
C GLY A 949 24.77 8.65 2.83
N ILE A 950 23.51 8.28 3.10
CA ILE A 950 22.42 9.20 3.45
C ILE A 950 22.63 9.81 4.83
N VAL A 951 23.09 9.00 5.78
CA VAL A 951 23.40 9.47 7.15
C VAL A 951 24.87 9.34 7.49
N GLU A 952 25.34 10.31 8.27
CA GLU A 952 26.58 10.25 9.03
C GLU A 952 26.27 10.37 10.53
N GLY A 953 27.25 9.99 11.36
CA GLY A 953 27.19 10.22 12.79
C GLY A 953 27.47 11.67 13.15
N THR A 954 27.00 12.12 14.32
CA THR A 954 27.45 13.38 14.93
C THR A 954 28.94 13.34 15.29
N SER A 955 29.49 12.12 15.39
CA SER A 955 30.92 11.83 15.36
C SER A 955 31.16 10.49 14.67
N ALA A 956 32.43 10.10 14.49
CA ALA A 956 32.80 8.79 13.93
C ALA A 956 32.20 7.59 14.69
N THR A 957 31.86 7.77 15.98
CA THR A 957 31.37 6.69 16.87
C THR A 957 30.00 6.97 17.48
N THR A 958 29.32 8.06 17.10
CA THR A 958 28.04 8.45 17.71
C THR A 958 27.06 8.91 16.65
N PHE A 959 25.85 8.35 16.66
CA PHE A 959 24.77 8.74 15.75
C PHE A 959 23.72 9.64 16.41
N ALA A 960 23.54 9.52 17.73
CA ALA A 960 22.51 10.14 18.55
C ALA A 960 21.07 9.78 18.13
N PRO A 961 20.68 8.48 18.16
CA PRO A 961 19.40 8.02 17.60
C PRO A 961 18.16 8.61 18.28
N GLY A 962 18.23 8.89 19.59
CA GLY A 962 17.14 9.48 20.36
C GLY A 962 17.13 11.02 20.39
N ALA A 963 18.10 11.69 19.76
CA ALA A 963 18.12 13.15 19.71
C ALA A 963 17.12 13.67 18.67
N ASN A 964 16.43 14.76 18.98
CA ASN A 964 15.57 15.44 18.02
C ASN A 964 16.39 16.02 16.88
N ILE A 965 15.92 15.84 15.65
CA ILE A 965 16.65 16.29 14.45
C ILE A 965 16.37 17.75 14.15
N THR A 966 17.41 18.49 13.76
CA THR A 966 17.29 19.89 13.32
C THR A 966 16.93 19.98 11.83
N ARG A 967 16.33 21.11 11.43
CA ARG A 967 15.92 21.34 10.04
C ARG A 967 17.07 21.26 9.04
N GLN A 968 18.26 21.74 9.40
CA GLN A 968 19.44 21.63 8.53
C GLN A 968 19.96 20.17 8.40
N GLU A 969 19.81 19.35 9.44
CA GLU A 969 20.18 17.92 9.36
C GLU A 969 19.20 17.14 8.48
N MET A 970 17.91 17.45 8.55
CA MET A 970 16.92 16.86 7.64
C MET A 970 17.22 17.20 6.19
N ALA A 971 17.55 18.47 5.90
CA ALA A 971 17.90 18.93 4.57
C ALA A 971 19.10 18.15 3.99
N VAL A 972 20.11 17.91 4.83
CA VAL A 972 21.30 17.15 4.47
C VAL A 972 20.96 15.71 4.13
N MET A 973 20.16 15.04 4.97
CA MET A 973 19.74 13.67 4.71
C MET A 973 18.88 13.54 3.45
N ILE A 974 17.97 14.49 3.20
CA ILE A 974 17.14 14.52 1.99
C ILE A 974 17.99 14.71 0.74
N ALA A 975 18.88 15.70 0.72
CA ALA A 975 19.71 15.96 -0.46
C ALA A 975 20.59 14.75 -0.83
N ARG A 976 21.07 14.02 0.17
CA ARG A 976 21.84 12.78 -0.04
C ARG A 976 20.96 11.63 -0.50
N ALA A 977 19.75 11.51 0.03
CA ALA A 977 18.77 10.52 -0.43
C ALA A 977 18.37 10.74 -1.89
N MET A 978 18.16 11.99 -2.31
CA MET A 978 17.94 12.35 -3.71
C MET A 978 19.10 11.89 -4.61
N ALA A 979 20.34 12.10 -4.18
CA ALA A 979 21.51 11.63 -4.92
C ALA A 979 21.58 10.09 -4.98
N THR A 980 21.27 9.39 -3.88
CA THR A 980 21.16 7.92 -3.87
C THR A 980 20.09 7.41 -4.83
N ALA A 981 19.00 8.16 -4.99
CA ALA A 981 17.91 7.85 -5.91
C ALA A 981 18.19 8.26 -7.37
N GLY A 982 19.42 8.65 -7.72
CA GLY A 982 19.82 9.03 -9.08
C GLY A 982 19.49 10.48 -9.47
N ALA A 983 18.84 11.25 -8.60
CA ALA A 983 18.55 12.67 -8.79
C ALA A 983 19.70 13.53 -8.24
N GLU A 984 20.90 13.40 -8.79
CA GLU A 984 22.06 14.18 -8.38
C GLU A 984 22.08 15.57 -9.06
N THR A 985 22.40 16.61 -8.29
CA THR A 985 22.60 17.96 -8.82
C THR A 985 23.79 18.61 -8.14
N ASP A 986 24.73 19.09 -8.96
CA ASP A 986 25.87 19.88 -8.51
C ASP A 986 25.58 21.37 -8.64
N LEU A 987 25.80 22.10 -7.54
CA LEU A 987 25.67 23.55 -7.49
C LEU A 987 27.04 24.17 -7.29
N THR A 988 27.36 25.18 -8.11
CA THR A 988 28.55 26.01 -7.89
C THR A 988 28.39 26.88 -6.63
N ASP A 989 29.49 27.35 -6.05
CA ASP A 989 29.45 28.25 -4.89
C ASP A 989 28.53 29.47 -5.11
N ALA A 990 28.50 30.01 -6.34
CA ALA A 990 27.63 31.12 -6.69
C ALA A 990 26.14 30.74 -6.64
N GLN A 991 25.77 29.56 -7.17
CA GLN A 991 24.39 29.05 -7.13
C GLN A 991 23.97 28.71 -5.70
N ILE A 992 24.86 28.14 -4.89
CA ILE A 992 24.59 27.90 -3.46
C ILE A 992 24.22 29.21 -2.78
N GLN A 993 25.02 30.26 -2.96
CA GLN A 993 24.72 31.57 -2.36
C GLN A 993 23.42 32.17 -2.90
N GLU A 994 23.13 32.03 -4.19
CA GLU A 994 21.87 32.49 -4.79
C GLU A 994 20.64 31.81 -4.18
N LYS A 995 20.66 30.47 -4.06
CA LYS A 995 19.53 29.71 -3.51
C LYS A 995 19.32 30.00 -2.03
N LEU A 996 20.40 30.17 -1.26
CA LEU A 996 20.33 30.51 0.16
C LEU A 996 19.95 31.98 0.41
N ALA A 997 20.21 32.89 -0.52
CA ALA A 997 19.90 34.32 -0.37
C ALA A 997 18.41 34.62 -0.18
N LYS A 998 17.51 33.66 -0.52
CA LYS A 998 16.08 33.79 -0.23
C LYS A 998 15.78 33.83 1.27
N PHE A 999 16.64 33.27 2.11
CA PHE A 999 16.46 33.20 3.56
C PHE A 999 17.25 34.29 4.29
N LYS A 1000 16.56 35.13 5.07
CA LYS A 1000 17.17 36.18 5.90
C LYS A 1000 18.09 35.61 6.97
N ASP A 1001 17.82 34.40 7.43
CA ASP A 1001 18.58 33.70 8.46
C ASP A 1001 19.56 32.67 7.88
N ALA A 1002 19.87 32.72 6.58
CA ALA A 1002 20.83 31.83 5.92
C ALA A 1002 22.20 31.80 6.61
N ALA A 1003 22.62 32.91 7.22
CA ALA A 1003 23.86 33.00 8.00
C ALA A 1003 23.89 32.07 9.23
N ASN A 1004 22.74 31.59 9.71
CA ASN A 1004 22.63 30.65 10.83
C ASN A 1004 22.75 29.18 10.40
N ILE A 1005 22.71 28.90 9.09
CA ILE A 1005 22.96 27.56 8.53
C ILE A 1005 24.44 27.24 8.71
N ALA A 1006 24.72 26.10 9.33
CA ALA A 1006 26.10 25.68 9.55
C ALA A 1006 26.81 25.46 8.20
N SER A 1007 28.10 25.84 8.12
CA SER A 1007 28.86 25.77 6.85
C SER A 1007 28.85 24.39 6.19
N TRP A 1008 28.81 23.31 6.98
CA TRP A 1008 28.75 21.94 6.49
C TRP A 1008 27.39 21.57 5.86
N ALA A 1009 26.32 22.29 6.17
CA ALA A 1009 24.98 22.03 5.66
C ALA A 1009 24.59 22.91 4.47
N GLN A 1010 25.35 23.97 4.16
CA GLN A 1010 24.95 24.99 3.19
C GLN A 1010 24.72 24.44 1.78
N ALA A 1011 25.60 23.56 1.31
CA ALA A 1011 25.49 22.95 -0.01
C ALA A 1011 24.22 22.08 -0.12
N ASP A 1012 24.01 21.19 0.84
CA ASP A 1012 22.87 20.27 0.83
C ASP A 1012 21.53 20.99 1.04
N VAL A 1013 21.50 22.03 1.89
CA VAL A 1013 20.31 22.88 2.04
C VAL A 1013 20.00 23.58 0.71
N ALA A 1014 21.01 24.08 0.00
CA ALA A 1014 20.80 24.70 -1.31
C ALA A 1014 20.27 23.69 -2.35
N LYS A 1015 20.78 22.45 -2.36
CA LYS A 1015 20.27 21.36 -3.21
C LYS A 1015 18.80 21.04 -2.89
N ALA A 1016 18.45 20.89 -1.61
CA ALA A 1016 17.07 20.63 -1.21
C ALA A 1016 16.11 21.80 -1.51
N VAL A 1017 16.63 23.03 -1.59
CA VAL A 1017 15.88 24.19 -2.11
C VAL A 1017 15.72 24.14 -3.63
N GLU A 1018 16.74 23.70 -4.36
CA GLU A 1018 16.70 23.53 -5.81
C GLU A 1018 15.62 22.54 -6.24
N PHE A 1019 15.54 21.40 -5.57
CA PHE A 1019 14.52 20.38 -5.80
C PHE A 1019 13.11 20.79 -5.32
N GLY A 1020 12.92 22.00 -4.79
CA GLY A 1020 11.62 22.45 -4.29
C GLY A 1020 11.15 21.77 -3.00
N ILE A 1021 11.95 20.86 -2.43
CA ILE A 1021 11.62 20.12 -1.20
C ILE A 1021 11.57 21.09 -0.01
N ILE A 1022 12.53 22.02 0.07
CA ILE A 1022 12.60 23.05 1.13
C ILE A 1022 12.15 24.42 0.63
N THR A 1023 10.97 24.82 1.09
CA THR A 1023 10.40 26.15 0.84
C THR A 1023 10.79 27.18 1.89
N GLY A 1024 11.04 26.75 3.14
CA GLY A 1024 11.18 27.62 4.31
C GLY A 1024 10.02 27.42 5.28
N ARG A 1025 10.16 27.88 6.53
CA ARG A 1025 9.02 27.94 7.48
C ARG A 1025 8.14 29.16 7.18
N THR A 1026 8.76 30.23 6.68
CA THR A 1026 8.12 31.34 5.96
C THR A 1026 8.82 31.50 4.61
N ASP A 1027 8.29 32.35 3.74
CA ASP A 1027 8.88 32.63 2.42
C ASP A 1027 10.35 33.09 2.49
N ASP A 1028 10.78 33.65 3.63
CA ASP A 1028 12.09 34.26 3.82
C ASP A 1028 12.86 33.75 5.05
N THR A 1029 12.40 32.69 5.73
CA THR A 1029 13.04 32.18 6.96
C THR A 1029 13.13 30.65 6.97
N PHE A 1030 14.34 30.12 7.24
CA PHE A 1030 14.63 28.68 7.23
C PHE A 1030 14.62 28.03 8.63
N VAL A 1031 15.13 28.73 9.65
CA VAL A 1031 15.25 28.29 11.06
C VAL A 1031 16.14 27.06 11.25
N ALA A 1032 17.38 27.12 10.75
CA ALA A 1032 18.30 25.98 10.62
C ALA A 1032 18.47 25.07 11.85
N LYS A 1033 18.51 25.66 13.06
CA LYS A 1033 18.79 24.95 14.32
C LYS A 1033 17.53 24.54 15.10
N ALA A 1034 16.34 24.87 14.62
CA ALA A 1034 15.12 24.42 15.27
C ALA A 1034 14.92 22.92 15.04
N ASN A 1035 14.38 22.24 16.04
CA ASN A 1035 13.91 20.88 15.88
C ASN A 1035 12.71 20.86 14.95
N ALA A 1036 12.67 19.86 14.08
CA ALA A 1036 11.55 19.65 13.19
C ALA A 1036 10.44 18.83 13.86
N THR A 1037 9.20 19.16 13.54
CA THR A 1037 8.05 18.37 13.97
C THR A 1037 7.86 17.17 13.05
N ARG A 1038 7.10 16.17 13.51
CA ARG A 1038 6.69 15.02 12.68
C ARG A 1038 5.96 15.48 11.42
N ALA A 1039 5.06 16.47 11.51
CA ALA A 1039 4.37 17.03 10.34
C ALA A 1039 5.34 17.70 9.36
N GLU A 1040 6.23 18.59 9.82
CA GLU A 1040 7.22 19.23 8.93
C GLU A 1040 8.11 18.19 8.23
N SER A 1041 8.45 17.11 8.94
CA SER A 1041 9.25 16.01 8.41
C SER A 1041 8.50 15.24 7.33
N THR A 1042 7.24 14.87 7.57
CA THR A 1042 6.41 14.16 6.61
C THR A 1042 6.20 14.96 5.33
N VAL A 1043 5.94 16.26 5.43
CA VAL A 1043 5.75 17.13 4.26
C VAL A 1043 7.03 17.23 3.42
N MET A 1044 8.18 17.33 4.06
CA MET A 1044 9.46 17.34 3.34
C MET A 1044 9.76 15.98 2.69
N ILE A 1045 9.41 14.87 3.34
CA ILE A 1045 9.56 13.53 2.77
C ILE A 1045 8.59 13.31 1.62
N LYS A 1046 7.35 13.80 1.71
CA LYS A 1046 6.36 13.74 0.62
C LYS A 1046 6.86 14.44 -0.62
N ARG A 1047 7.36 15.67 -0.47
CA ARG A 1047 7.96 16.40 -1.60
C ARG A 1047 9.19 15.71 -2.18
N MET A 1048 10.00 15.06 -1.35
CA MET A 1048 11.13 14.26 -1.83
C MET A 1048 10.63 13.02 -2.59
N TYR A 1049 9.64 12.32 -2.05
CA TYR A 1049 9.00 11.16 -2.65
C TYR A 1049 8.45 11.49 -4.03
N ASP A 1050 7.69 12.59 -4.17
CA ASP A 1050 7.15 13.07 -5.44
C ASP A 1050 8.23 13.45 -6.48
N GLN A 1051 9.48 13.69 -6.07
CA GLN A 1051 10.58 14.00 -6.99
C GLN A 1051 11.37 12.76 -7.45
N ILE A 1052 11.21 11.64 -6.73
CA ILE A 1052 11.92 10.38 -6.99
C ILE A 1052 11.04 9.39 -7.75
N GLN A 1053 9.73 9.43 -7.52
CA GLN A 1053 8.74 8.82 -8.42
C GLN A 1053 8.66 9.64 -9.72
#